data_AF-M1D071-F1
#
_entry.id   AF-M1D071-F1
#
_cell.length_a   1.000
_cell.length_b   1.000
_cell.length_c   1.000
_cell.angle_alpha   90.00
_cell.angle_beta   90.00
_cell.angle_gamma   90.00
#
_symmetry.space_group_name_H-M   'P 1'
#
loop_
_entity.id
_entity.type
_entity.pdbx_description
1 polymer ?
#
loop_
_entity_poly.entity_id
_entity_poly.type
_entity_poly.pdbx_seq_one_letter_code
_entity_poly.pdbx_strand_id
1 'polypeptide(L)'
;MEKKAILVFLVLTLSLINGQEAEKIDTQKAPWRIHTLFSVECQNYFDWQTVGLMHSYRKAQQPGPITRLLSCTEDERKGYRGMELAPTFEVPSMSRHPKTSDWYPAINKPAGVVHWLKYSKEADNVDWVVILDADMIIRGPIVPWEIGAEKGKPVSAYYGYLIGCDNILAKLHTKHPELCDKVGGLLAMHIDDLRALAPLWLSKTEEVREDKVHWPTNYTGDIYGTGWISEMYGYSFGAAEVGLRHKINDNLMIYPGYTPREGVEPILMHYGLPFNVGNWSFSKLDHHEDDIVYDCSRLFPEPPYPREITQMESDHSKRRALFLNIECINTMNEGLLLQHAAFKCPKPKWSKYLSFLKSKTFAELSRPKRLTAQSRQMMEVEIHKEVDNEPEKPQPKIEVKIHKEVDNEPEKPHPKIHTIFSTECSSYFDWQTVGLVHSFYKSGQPGNITRLLSCTDEDLKQYKGHDLAPTHYVPSMSRHPLTGDWYPAINKPAAVLHWMNHVKTDAEYIVILDADMIMRGPITPWEFNAGRSRPASTPYDYLIGCDNILAKLHTRHPEACDKVGGVIIMHVDDLRKFALQWLHKTMEVRLDKSHWSKNITGDIYESGWISEMYGYSFGAAELNLRHVISDEILIYPGYVPKPGVNYRVFHYGLEYRVGNWSFDKANWRHADLVNKCWAKFPDPPDPSSLDQTDNNSLQRDLLSIECATTLNEALMLHHERRKCPDPNTISTPKRERENQDRVDETRTNAETRTRAETRTDAETRTSAETRTSAETRTSAETRTDAETRTNAEARMAVETTTSTKFGNVDEVQALRNDEIPKNSSQESSQVETSNGTFTSMRFWIMVLWAVSIFGFLGVMSVMLRGRKGLKKRGKGYKSKRRTTYSGFWDTNGQDRHLRNAETA
;
A
#
# COMPACT_ATOMS: atom_id res chain seq x y z
N MET A 1 46.89 -53.82 -26.50
CA MET A 1 45.46 -54.11 -26.19
C MET A 1 44.90 -53.24 -25.06
N GLU A 2 45.71 -52.45 -24.34
CA GLU A 2 45.25 -51.66 -23.19
C GLU A 2 44.51 -50.35 -23.53
N LYS A 3 44.75 -49.73 -24.69
CA LYS A 3 44.07 -48.47 -25.06
C LYS A 3 42.60 -48.63 -25.48
N LYS A 4 42.19 -49.83 -25.91
CA LYS A 4 40.77 -50.15 -26.20
C LYS A 4 40.00 -50.52 -24.95
N ALA A 5 40.65 -51.12 -23.95
CA ALA A 5 40.04 -51.48 -22.68
C ALA A 5 39.66 -50.23 -21.86
N ILE A 6 40.50 -49.20 -21.85
CA ILE A 6 40.23 -47.94 -21.13
C ILE A 6 39.08 -47.16 -21.77
N LEU A 7 38.96 -47.16 -23.10
CA LEU A 7 37.86 -46.50 -23.81
C LEU A 7 36.53 -47.23 -23.58
N VAL A 8 36.54 -48.56 -23.56
CA VAL A 8 35.35 -49.37 -23.25
C VAL A 8 34.94 -49.20 -21.77
N PHE A 9 35.90 -49.08 -20.85
CA PHE A 9 35.60 -48.82 -19.44
C PHE A 9 35.06 -47.39 -19.22
N LEU A 10 35.56 -46.37 -19.95
CA LEU A 10 35.03 -45.00 -19.89
C LEU A 10 33.63 -44.89 -20.50
N VAL A 11 33.35 -45.62 -21.58
CA VAL A 11 32.03 -45.65 -22.23
C VAL A 11 31.03 -46.44 -21.37
N LEU A 12 31.45 -47.50 -20.67
CA LEU A 12 30.61 -48.24 -19.73
C LEU A 12 30.34 -47.47 -18.44
N THR A 13 31.31 -46.70 -17.91
CA THR A 13 31.04 -45.82 -16.74
C THR A 13 30.17 -44.62 -17.12
N LEU A 14 30.31 -44.06 -18.32
CA LEU A 14 29.41 -43.02 -18.83
C LEU A 14 27.99 -43.55 -19.14
N SER A 15 27.86 -44.83 -19.50
CA SER A 15 26.54 -45.45 -19.75
C SER A 15 25.83 -45.89 -18.46
N LEU A 16 26.57 -46.14 -17.37
CA LEU A 16 26.01 -46.43 -16.04
C LEU A 16 25.68 -45.17 -15.23
N ILE A 17 26.17 -44.00 -15.63
CA ILE A 17 25.77 -42.69 -15.06
C ILE A 17 24.53 -42.10 -15.79
N ASN A 18 24.24 -42.55 -17.01
CA ASN A 18 23.07 -42.13 -17.80
C ASN A 18 21.87 -43.10 -17.71
N GLY A 19 21.89 -44.03 -16.76
CA GLY A 19 20.85 -45.07 -16.59
C GLY A 19 20.10 -45.03 -15.26
N GLN A 20 20.31 -44.01 -14.42
CA GLN A 20 19.33 -43.68 -13.40
C GLN A 20 18.24 -42.89 -14.10
N GLU A 21 17.06 -43.50 -14.25
CA GLU A 21 15.81 -42.76 -14.39
C GLU A 21 15.93 -41.54 -13.50
N ALA A 22 15.75 -40.36 -14.12
CA ALA A 22 15.52 -39.14 -13.36
C ALA A 22 14.43 -39.50 -12.37
N GLU A 23 14.85 -39.66 -11.11
CA GLU A 23 13.94 -39.80 -9.99
C GLU A 23 12.98 -38.65 -10.22
N LYS A 24 11.72 -38.99 -10.55
CA LYS A 24 10.65 -38.02 -10.62
C LYS A 24 10.69 -37.36 -9.27
N ILE A 25 11.37 -36.23 -9.18
CA ILE A 25 11.01 -35.18 -8.26
C ILE A 25 9.52 -35.07 -8.53
N ASP A 26 8.76 -35.57 -7.58
CA ASP A 26 7.34 -35.33 -7.50
C ASP A 26 7.25 -33.81 -7.42
N THR A 27 7.24 -33.19 -8.59
CA THR A 27 6.72 -31.85 -8.76
C THR A 27 5.31 -32.06 -8.30
N GLN A 28 5.05 -31.77 -7.02
CA GLN A 28 3.73 -31.39 -6.55
C GLN A 28 3.17 -30.59 -7.70
N LYS A 29 2.23 -31.19 -8.45
CA LYS A 29 1.66 -30.54 -9.63
C LYS A 29 1.18 -29.21 -9.09
N ALA A 30 1.82 -28.13 -9.53
CA ALA A 30 1.44 -26.80 -9.10
C ALA A 30 -0.09 -26.75 -9.27
N PRO A 31 -0.84 -26.39 -8.22
CA PRO A 31 -2.29 -26.58 -8.21
C PRO A 31 -2.98 -25.88 -9.38
N TRP A 32 -2.30 -24.89 -9.99
CA TRP A 32 -2.79 -24.06 -11.09
C TRP A 32 -1.70 -23.79 -12.12
N ARG A 33 -2.11 -23.55 -13.38
CA ARG A 33 -1.22 -23.29 -14.53
C ARG A 33 -0.91 -21.80 -14.65
N ILE A 34 0.37 -21.46 -14.64
CA ILE A 34 0.87 -20.07 -14.76
C ILE A 34 1.39 -19.84 -16.18
N HIS A 35 1.16 -18.65 -16.73
CA HIS A 35 1.77 -18.19 -17.99
C HIS A 35 2.35 -16.78 -17.81
N THR A 36 3.59 -16.56 -18.24
CA THR A 36 4.23 -15.24 -18.21
C THR A 36 4.19 -14.59 -19.59
N LEU A 37 3.78 -13.32 -19.67
CA LEU A 37 3.73 -12.53 -20.90
C LEU A 37 4.62 -11.29 -20.78
N PHE A 38 5.22 -10.87 -21.88
CA PHE A 38 5.84 -9.56 -22.01
C PHE A 38 5.71 -9.06 -23.46
N SER A 39 5.60 -7.75 -23.64
CA SER A 39 5.38 -7.13 -24.95
C SER A 39 6.63 -6.41 -25.43
N VAL A 40 6.95 -6.54 -26.72
CA VAL A 40 8.10 -5.89 -27.36
C VAL A 40 7.82 -5.53 -28.82
N GLU A 41 8.69 -4.73 -29.40
CA GLU A 41 8.70 -4.41 -30.84
C GLU A 41 9.92 -5.00 -31.55
N CYS A 42 9.85 -5.10 -32.88
CA CYS A 42 10.91 -5.59 -33.76
C CYS A 42 12.12 -4.63 -33.86
N GLN A 43 12.81 -4.37 -32.74
CA GLN A 43 13.93 -3.42 -32.67
C GLN A 43 15.06 -3.95 -31.78
N ASN A 44 16.30 -3.57 -32.12
CA ASN A 44 17.49 -3.95 -31.34
C ASN A 44 17.35 -3.57 -29.85
N TYR A 45 16.69 -2.43 -29.57
CA TYR A 45 16.36 -1.98 -28.23
C TYR A 45 15.73 -3.07 -27.36
N PHE A 46 14.75 -3.79 -27.92
CA PHE A 46 14.03 -4.84 -27.21
C PHE A 46 14.73 -6.19 -27.29
N ASP A 47 15.65 -6.39 -28.23
CA ASP A 47 16.38 -7.65 -28.37
C ASP A 47 17.28 -7.89 -27.16
N TRP A 48 18.09 -6.90 -26.76
CA TRP A 48 18.97 -7.06 -25.60
C TRP A 48 18.19 -7.13 -24.29
N GLN A 49 17.05 -6.43 -24.20
CA GLN A 49 16.11 -6.53 -23.07
C GLN A 49 15.51 -7.95 -22.99
N THR A 50 15.09 -8.51 -24.13
CA THR A 50 14.58 -9.89 -24.23
C THR A 50 15.63 -10.90 -23.74
N VAL A 51 16.90 -10.73 -24.11
CA VAL A 51 17.99 -11.59 -23.64
C VAL A 51 18.13 -11.53 -22.11
N GLY A 52 18.12 -10.34 -21.52
CA GLY A 52 18.18 -10.15 -20.07
C GLY A 52 17.01 -10.82 -19.34
N LEU A 53 15.78 -10.55 -19.80
CA LEU A 53 14.56 -11.12 -19.22
C LEU A 53 14.54 -12.65 -19.34
N MET A 54 14.80 -13.21 -20.52
CA MET A 54 14.79 -14.67 -20.75
C MET A 54 15.88 -15.40 -19.96
N HIS A 55 17.06 -14.79 -19.81
CA HIS A 55 18.11 -15.34 -18.97
C HIS A 55 17.70 -15.36 -17.50
N SER A 56 17.21 -14.23 -16.99
CA SER A 56 16.77 -14.13 -15.59
C SER A 56 15.56 -15.03 -15.29
N TYR A 57 14.61 -15.17 -16.21
CA TYR A 57 13.50 -16.13 -16.15
C TYR A 57 13.98 -17.57 -15.91
N ARG A 58 14.95 -18.03 -16.72
CA ARG A 58 15.53 -19.38 -16.57
C ARG A 58 16.28 -19.51 -15.25
N LYS A 59 17.07 -18.49 -14.89
CA LYS A 59 17.90 -18.48 -13.69
C LYS A 59 17.05 -18.53 -12.42
N ALA A 60 15.98 -17.73 -12.36
CA ALA A 60 15.05 -17.65 -11.24
C ALA A 60 14.14 -18.89 -11.09
N GLN A 61 14.13 -19.78 -12.09
CA GLN A 61 13.25 -20.95 -12.15
C GLN A 61 11.77 -20.53 -12.11
N GLN A 62 11.43 -19.48 -12.87
CA GLN A 62 10.06 -19.00 -12.98
C GLN A 62 9.15 -20.14 -13.50
N PRO A 63 8.06 -20.48 -12.77
CA PRO A 63 7.18 -21.55 -13.18
C PRO A 63 6.30 -21.17 -14.38
N GLY A 64 5.94 -22.18 -15.16
CA GLY A 64 5.05 -22.03 -16.33
C GLY A 64 5.75 -21.44 -17.56
N PRO A 65 5.17 -21.58 -18.76
CA PRO A 65 5.71 -21.01 -19.99
C PRO A 65 5.78 -19.48 -19.96
N ILE A 66 6.68 -18.92 -20.77
CA ILE A 66 6.79 -17.48 -21.05
C ILE A 66 6.61 -17.25 -22.56
N THR A 67 5.76 -16.28 -22.92
CA THR A 67 5.50 -15.90 -24.32
C THR A 67 5.75 -14.42 -24.54
N ARG A 68 6.55 -14.12 -25.55
CA ARG A 68 6.85 -12.77 -26.05
C ARG A 68 5.79 -12.34 -27.06
N LEU A 69 5.06 -11.28 -26.76
CA LEU A 69 4.12 -10.64 -27.68
C LEU A 69 4.90 -9.67 -28.56
N LEU A 70 5.16 -10.05 -29.81
CA LEU A 70 6.05 -9.31 -30.70
C LEU A 70 5.24 -8.52 -31.74
N SER A 71 5.24 -7.19 -31.60
CA SER A 71 4.61 -6.25 -32.53
C SER A 71 5.61 -5.74 -33.56
N CYS A 72 5.33 -5.95 -34.84
CA CYS A 72 6.21 -5.50 -35.91
C CYS A 72 5.42 -4.83 -37.03
N THR A 73 5.94 -3.74 -37.56
CA THR A 73 5.49 -3.24 -38.86
C THR A 73 5.93 -4.18 -39.98
N GLU A 74 5.26 -4.13 -41.14
CA GLU A 74 5.62 -4.97 -42.29
C GLU A 74 7.07 -4.76 -42.73
N ASP A 75 7.61 -3.55 -42.58
CA ASP A 75 8.98 -3.23 -42.99
C ASP A 75 10.02 -3.69 -41.95
N GLU A 76 9.75 -3.51 -40.66
CA GLU A 76 10.62 -4.05 -39.59
C GLU A 76 10.71 -5.58 -39.69
N ARG A 77 9.59 -6.25 -39.96
CA ARG A 77 9.51 -7.70 -40.07
C ARG A 77 10.43 -8.29 -41.15
N LYS A 78 10.58 -7.63 -42.31
CA LYS A 78 11.36 -8.17 -43.44
C LYS A 78 12.83 -8.41 -43.12
N GLY A 79 13.38 -7.70 -42.14
CA GLY A 79 14.80 -7.78 -41.75
C GLY A 79 15.05 -8.12 -40.28
N TYR A 80 14.01 -8.44 -39.50
CA TYR A 80 14.14 -8.68 -38.08
C TYR A 80 14.87 -10.01 -37.79
N ARG A 81 15.94 -9.92 -36.97
CA ARG A 81 16.84 -11.05 -36.66
C ARG A 81 16.49 -11.76 -35.34
N GLY A 82 15.65 -11.15 -34.51
CA GLY A 82 15.45 -11.54 -33.12
C GLY A 82 14.35 -12.58 -32.86
N MET A 83 13.86 -13.28 -33.89
CA MET A 83 12.73 -14.21 -33.76
C MET A 83 13.00 -15.35 -32.76
N GLU A 84 14.25 -15.82 -32.67
CA GLU A 84 14.64 -16.95 -31.83
C GLU A 84 14.97 -16.59 -30.37
N LEU A 85 14.91 -15.30 -30.00
CA LEU A 85 15.33 -14.83 -28.66
C LEU A 85 14.40 -15.34 -27.54
N ALA A 86 13.12 -15.58 -27.83
CA ALA A 86 12.13 -16.09 -26.89
C ALA A 86 11.01 -16.84 -27.63
N PRO A 87 10.25 -17.72 -26.95
CA PRO A 87 8.98 -18.21 -27.49
C PRO A 87 8.10 -17.02 -27.85
N THR A 88 7.75 -16.89 -29.13
CA THR A 88 7.19 -15.66 -29.69
C THR A 88 5.81 -15.89 -30.28
N PHE A 89 4.87 -15.03 -29.89
CA PHE A 89 3.56 -14.89 -30.51
C PHE A 89 3.53 -13.56 -31.24
N GLU A 90 3.54 -13.60 -32.58
CA GLU A 90 3.46 -12.41 -33.40
C GLU A 90 2.08 -11.76 -33.27
N VAL A 91 2.06 -10.45 -33.07
CA VAL A 91 0.83 -9.66 -32.99
C VAL A 91 0.90 -8.49 -33.98
N PRO A 92 -0.24 -8.04 -34.54
CA PRO A 92 -0.26 -6.86 -35.39
C PRO A 92 0.27 -5.64 -34.64
N SER A 93 1.16 -4.86 -35.28
CA SER A 93 1.59 -3.59 -34.73
C SER A 93 0.45 -2.57 -34.78
N MET A 94 0.18 -1.97 -33.62
CA MET A 94 -0.68 -0.82 -33.43
C MET A 94 0.14 0.46 -33.18
N SER A 95 1.48 0.42 -33.39
CA SER A 95 2.35 1.58 -33.15
C SER A 95 1.91 2.81 -33.95
N ARG A 96 1.29 2.60 -35.12
CA ARG A 96 0.51 3.63 -35.80
C ARG A 96 -0.96 3.25 -35.75
N HIS A 97 -1.77 4.06 -35.08
CA HIS A 97 -3.18 3.78 -34.90
C HIS A 97 -3.89 3.76 -36.28
N PRO A 98 -4.67 2.71 -36.62
CA PRO A 98 -5.14 2.48 -37.98
C PRO A 98 -6.12 3.54 -38.49
N LYS A 99 -6.83 4.24 -37.59
CA LYS A 99 -7.81 5.27 -37.97
C LYS A 99 -7.23 6.69 -37.94
N THR A 100 -6.50 7.02 -36.87
CA THR A 100 -6.02 8.39 -36.63
C THR A 100 -4.61 8.62 -37.15
N SER A 101 -3.89 7.54 -37.52
CA SER A 101 -2.47 7.56 -37.85
C SER A 101 -1.55 8.09 -36.75
N ASP A 102 -2.08 8.26 -35.52
CA ASP A 102 -1.28 8.65 -34.35
C ASP A 102 -0.20 7.62 -34.09
N TRP A 103 1.02 8.09 -33.81
CA TRP A 103 2.14 7.21 -33.51
C TRP A 103 2.26 7.09 -32.00
N TYR A 104 1.94 5.92 -31.48
CA TYR A 104 1.98 5.60 -30.05
C TYR A 104 2.31 4.12 -29.83
N PRO A 105 3.60 3.74 -29.77
CA PRO A 105 4.01 2.34 -29.73
C PRO A 105 3.58 1.59 -28.46
N ALA A 106 3.47 2.27 -27.31
CA ALA A 106 3.10 1.62 -26.05
C ALA A 106 1.71 0.94 -26.09
N ILE A 107 0.80 1.34 -26.98
CA ILE A 107 -0.50 0.67 -27.18
C ILE A 107 -0.37 -0.79 -27.66
N ASN A 108 0.81 -1.19 -28.16
CA ASN A 108 1.08 -2.57 -28.54
C ASN A 108 0.90 -3.54 -27.38
N LYS A 109 1.15 -3.11 -26.13
CA LYS A 109 1.00 -3.98 -24.96
C LYS A 109 -0.45 -4.42 -24.74
N PRO A 110 -1.46 -3.54 -24.60
CA PRO A 110 -2.85 -3.96 -24.49
C PRO A 110 -3.37 -4.62 -25.77
N ALA A 111 -2.99 -4.11 -26.95
CA ALA A 111 -3.40 -4.71 -28.22
C ALA A 111 -2.88 -6.15 -28.37
N GLY A 112 -1.62 -6.40 -28.01
CA GLY A 112 -0.99 -7.70 -28.04
C GLY A 112 -1.65 -8.68 -27.06
N VAL A 113 -2.00 -8.23 -25.85
CA VAL A 113 -2.72 -9.06 -24.86
C VAL A 113 -4.10 -9.46 -25.38
N VAL A 114 -4.87 -8.52 -25.94
CA VAL A 114 -6.17 -8.81 -26.58
C VAL A 114 -6.00 -9.82 -27.72
N HIS A 115 -4.98 -9.64 -28.56
CA HIS A 115 -4.70 -10.53 -29.68
C HIS A 115 -4.32 -11.94 -29.21
N TRP A 116 -3.48 -12.05 -28.17
CA TRP A 116 -3.07 -13.33 -27.59
C TRP A 116 -4.26 -14.08 -26.99
N LEU A 117 -5.11 -13.42 -26.20
CA LEU A 117 -6.32 -14.03 -25.64
C LEU A 117 -7.27 -14.55 -26.72
N LYS A 118 -7.32 -13.89 -27.88
CA LYS A 118 -8.26 -14.23 -28.95
C LYS A 118 -7.77 -15.37 -29.85
N TYR A 119 -6.46 -15.46 -30.09
CA TYR A 119 -5.92 -16.33 -31.15
C TYR A 119 -4.87 -17.34 -30.67
N SER A 120 -4.34 -17.21 -29.45
CA SER A 120 -3.40 -18.17 -28.90
C SER A 120 -4.11 -19.35 -28.25
N LYS A 121 -3.78 -20.56 -28.67
CA LYS A 121 -4.26 -21.80 -28.01
C LYS A 121 -3.71 -21.95 -26.59
N GLU A 122 -2.60 -21.28 -26.27
CA GLU A 122 -2.02 -21.31 -24.92
C GLU A 122 -2.96 -20.62 -23.93
N ALA A 123 -3.66 -19.56 -24.34
CA ALA A 123 -4.57 -18.78 -23.50
C ALA A 123 -5.80 -19.58 -23.02
N ASP A 124 -6.14 -20.69 -23.68
CA ASP A 124 -7.26 -21.56 -23.29
C ASP A 124 -6.94 -22.44 -22.09
N ASN A 125 -5.64 -22.68 -21.82
CA ASN A 125 -5.16 -23.68 -20.87
C ASN A 125 -4.31 -23.05 -19.75
N VAL A 126 -4.71 -21.88 -19.27
CA VAL A 126 -4.00 -21.08 -18.26
C VAL A 126 -4.99 -20.65 -17.17
N ASP A 127 -4.55 -20.66 -15.91
CA ASP A 127 -5.36 -20.19 -14.77
C ASP A 127 -4.89 -18.82 -14.29
N TRP A 128 -3.57 -18.57 -14.32
CA TRP A 128 -2.97 -17.33 -13.86
C TRP A 128 -1.99 -16.76 -14.87
N VAL A 129 -2.02 -15.44 -15.04
CA VAL A 129 -1.13 -14.71 -15.95
C VAL A 129 -0.28 -13.73 -15.16
N VAL A 130 1.02 -13.70 -15.49
CA VAL A 130 1.97 -12.70 -15.01
C VAL A 130 2.43 -11.88 -16.23
N ILE A 131 2.12 -10.59 -16.29
CA ILE A 131 2.56 -9.69 -17.35
C ILE A 131 3.69 -8.81 -16.80
N LEU A 132 4.82 -8.79 -17.50
CA LEU A 132 6.03 -8.03 -17.14
C LEU A 132 6.43 -7.07 -18.28
N ASP A 133 7.19 -6.04 -17.93
CA ASP A 133 7.89 -5.22 -18.93
C ASP A 133 9.20 -5.88 -19.37
N ALA A 134 9.65 -5.55 -20.59
CA ALA A 134 10.85 -6.14 -21.16
C ALA A 134 12.14 -5.73 -20.43
N ASP A 135 12.15 -4.57 -19.77
CA ASP A 135 13.26 -4.05 -18.98
C ASP A 135 13.26 -4.50 -17.53
N MET A 136 12.95 -5.78 -17.30
CA MET A 136 12.93 -6.37 -15.98
C MET A 136 13.89 -7.55 -15.84
N ILE A 137 14.48 -7.69 -14.65
CA ILE A 137 15.27 -8.85 -14.23
C ILE A 137 14.53 -9.59 -13.14
N ILE A 138 14.19 -10.85 -13.41
CA ILE A 138 13.55 -11.74 -12.44
C ILE A 138 14.63 -12.31 -11.52
N ARG A 139 14.58 -11.97 -10.24
CA ARG A 139 15.51 -12.47 -9.21
C ARG A 139 14.96 -13.71 -8.50
N GLY A 140 13.64 -13.88 -8.44
CA GLY A 140 12.96 -15.00 -7.79
C GLY A 140 11.64 -15.35 -8.47
N PRO A 141 11.08 -16.55 -8.23
CA PRO A 141 9.84 -16.96 -8.86
C PRO A 141 8.67 -16.08 -8.41
N ILE A 142 7.90 -15.60 -9.39
CA ILE A 142 6.68 -14.82 -9.24
C ILE A 142 5.51 -15.78 -9.36
N VAL A 143 5.01 -16.24 -8.21
CA VAL A 143 3.87 -17.15 -8.11
C VAL A 143 2.65 -16.36 -7.65
N PRO A 144 1.62 -16.18 -8.51
CA PRO A 144 0.51 -15.25 -8.26
C PRO A 144 -0.16 -15.41 -6.90
N TRP A 145 -0.52 -16.63 -6.50
CA TRP A 145 -1.16 -16.88 -5.20
C TRP A 145 -0.19 -16.73 -4.02
N GLU A 146 1.11 -16.93 -4.19
CA GLU A 146 2.10 -16.72 -3.11
C GLU A 146 2.38 -15.24 -2.86
N ILE A 147 2.23 -14.40 -3.89
CA ILE A 147 2.27 -12.93 -3.74
C ILE A 147 0.89 -12.34 -3.41
N GLY A 148 -0.12 -13.18 -3.22
CA GLY A 148 -1.44 -12.82 -2.73
C GLY A 148 -2.48 -12.49 -3.79
N ALA A 149 -2.23 -12.75 -5.08
CA ALA A 149 -3.24 -12.53 -6.12
C ALA A 149 -4.45 -13.45 -5.91
N GLU A 150 -5.64 -12.90 -6.05
CA GLU A 150 -6.93 -13.59 -6.00
C GLU A 150 -7.74 -13.19 -7.24
N LYS A 151 -8.71 -14.01 -7.65
CA LYS A 151 -9.67 -13.60 -8.68
C LYS A 151 -10.42 -12.34 -8.23
N GLY A 152 -10.47 -11.33 -9.07
CA GLY A 152 -10.98 -9.99 -8.77
C GLY A 152 -10.02 -9.08 -7.99
N LYS A 153 -8.89 -9.61 -7.49
CA LYS A 153 -7.87 -8.85 -6.75
C LYS A 153 -6.46 -9.15 -7.27
N PRO A 154 -6.10 -8.59 -8.44
CA PRO A 154 -4.77 -8.74 -9.02
C PRO A 154 -3.69 -8.13 -8.12
N VAL A 155 -2.45 -8.61 -8.21
CA VAL A 155 -1.30 -8.01 -7.52
C VAL A 155 -0.50 -7.15 -8.51
N SER A 156 -0.09 -5.97 -8.08
CA SER A 156 0.78 -5.09 -8.86
C SER A 156 1.75 -4.27 -8.01
N ALA A 157 2.81 -3.75 -8.64
CA ALA A 157 3.66 -2.73 -8.04
C ALA A 157 2.99 -1.34 -8.10
N TYR A 158 3.35 -0.44 -7.17
CA TYR A 158 2.82 0.93 -7.11
C TYR A 158 3.56 1.87 -8.04
N TYR A 159 2.78 2.73 -8.69
CA TYR A 159 3.25 3.70 -9.67
C TYR A 159 2.74 5.09 -9.28
N GLY A 160 3.29 5.65 -8.19
CA GLY A 160 2.78 6.88 -7.56
C GLY A 160 2.70 8.12 -8.46
N TYR A 161 3.45 8.15 -9.57
CA TYR A 161 3.41 9.22 -10.57
C TYR A 161 2.13 9.21 -11.43
N LEU A 162 1.27 8.19 -11.34
CA LEU A 162 -0.03 8.15 -11.98
C LEU A 162 -1.07 9.03 -11.24
N ILE A 163 -0.80 10.33 -11.14
CA ILE A 163 -1.63 11.29 -10.39
C ILE A 163 -3.05 11.48 -10.96
N GLY A 164 -3.29 11.02 -12.18
CA GLY A 164 -4.58 11.05 -12.87
C GLY A 164 -5.68 10.23 -12.18
N CYS A 165 -5.30 9.23 -11.37
CA CYS A 165 -6.26 8.52 -10.52
C CYS A 165 -6.88 9.42 -9.43
N ASP A 166 -6.19 10.49 -9.00
CA ASP A 166 -6.63 11.34 -7.90
C ASP A 166 -7.31 12.63 -8.37
N ASN A 167 -7.45 12.83 -9.68
CA ASN A 167 -7.90 14.11 -10.25
C ASN A 167 -9.04 13.94 -11.27
N ILE A 168 -9.29 14.96 -12.07
CA ILE A 168 -10.38 14.99 -13.06
C ILE A 168 -10.25 13.89 -14.11
N LEU A 169 -9.04 13.43 -14.42
CA LEU A 169 -8.78 12.45 -15.47
C LEU A 169 -9.53 11.13 -15.20
N ALA A 170 -9.50 10.63 -13.97
CA ALA A 170 -10.28 9.44 -13.58
C ALA A 170 -11.79 9.64 -13.79
N LYS A 171 -12.33 10.81 -13.45
CA LYS A 171 -13.77 11.11 -13.60
C LYS A 171 -14.21 11.23 -15.06
N LEU A 172 -13.29 11.57 -15.96
CA LEU A 172 -13.54 11.68 -17.40
C LEU A 172 -13.53 10.31 -18.07
N HIS A 173 -12.62 9.43 -17.64
CA HIS A 173 -12.29 8.21 -18.38
C HIS A 173 -12.73 6.92 -17.69
N THR A 174 -13.31 6.97 -16.49
CA THR A 174 -13.99 5.82 -15.87
C THR A 174 -15.25 6.21 -15.12
N LYS A 175 -16.25 5.32 -15.11
CA LYS A 175 -17.44 5.42 -14.25
C LYS A 175 -17.16 5.13 -12.78
N HIS A 176 -16.01 4.53 -12.51
CA HIS A 176 -15.60 4.04 -11.19
C HIS A 176 -14.28 4.67 -10.74
N PRO A 177 -14.17 6.01 -10.66
CA PRO A 177 -12.93 6.68 -10.26
C PRO A 177 -12.44 6.25 -8.87
N GLU A 178 -13.35 5.81 -7.98
CA GLU A 178 -13.04 5.26 -6.66
C GLU A 178 -12.30 3.91 -6.68
N LEU A 179 -12.22 3.28 -7.86
CA LEU A 179 -11.52 2.02 -8.12
C LEU A 179 -10.19 2.23 -8.89
N CYS A 180 -9.80 3.47 -9.19
CA CYS A 180 -8.54 3.73 -9.90
C CYS A 180 -7.34 3.53 -8.97
N ASP A 181 -6.61 2.43 -9.17
CA ASP A 181 -5.37 2.16 -8.46
C ASP A 181 -4.17 2.65 -9.26
N LYS A 182 -3.16 3.23 -8.60
CA LYS A 182 -1.91 3.68 -9.24
C LYS A 182 -0.93 2.52 -9.39
N VAL A 183 -1.09 1.74 -10.45
CA VAL A 183 -0.41 0.45 -10.60
C VAL A 183 0.27 0.27 -11.96
N GLY A 184 1.36 -0.50 -11.98
CA GLY A 184 2.09 -0.81 -13.21
C GLY A 184 3.24 -1.81 -13.00
N GLY A 185 3.96 -2.09 -14.08
CA GLY A 185 5.16 -2.92 -14.09
C GLY A 185 4.89 -4.42 -13.97
N LEU A 186 4.60 -4.88 -12.75
CA LEU A 186 4.23 -6.27 -12.45
C LEU A 186 2.71 -6.39 -12.44
N LEU A 187 2.12 -7.22 -13.30
CA LEU A 187 0.68 -7.50 -13.26
C LEU A 187 0.45 -9.00 -13.09
N ALA A 188 -0.03 -9.44 -11.93
CA ALA A 188 -0.32 -10.85 -11.66
C ALA A 188 -1.79 -11.06 -11.33
N MET A 189 -2.50 -11.81 -12.17
CA MET A 189 -3.97 -11.91 -12.09
C MET A 189 -4.52 -13.24 -12.62
N HIS A 190 -5.76 -13.54 -12.27
CA HIS A 190 -6.47 -14.70 -12.79
C HIS A 190 -6.85 -14.49 -14.27
N ILE A 191 -6.86 -15.55 -15.07
CA ILE A 191 -7.14 -15.47 -16.52
C ILE A 191 -8.52 -14.84 -16.83
N ASP A 192 -9.51 -15.10 -15.99
CA ASP A 192 -10.86 -14.54 -16.15
C ASP A 192 -10.90 -13.02 -15.95
N ASP A 193 -10.10 -12.50 -15.02
CA ASP A 193 -9.98 -11.06 -14.81
C ASP A 193 -9.29 -10.41 -16.01
N LEU A 194 -8.24 -11.05 -16.54
CA LEU A 194 -7.55 -10.59 -17.74
C LEU A 194 -8.47 -10.59 -18.98
N ARG A 195 -9.34 -11.60 -19.13
CA ARG A 195 -10.32 -11.67 -20.22
C ARG A 195 -11.36 -10.54 -20.15
N ALA A 196 -11.79 -10.17 -18.95
CA ALA A 196 -12.68 -9.02 -18.76
C ALA A 196 -11.96 -7.68 -18.97
N LEU A 197 -10.71 -7.57 -18.51
CA LEU A 197 -9.91 -6.36 -18.54
C LEU A 197 -9.36 -6.03 -19.93
N ALA A 198 -8.79 -6.99 -20.65
CA ALA A 198 -7.98 -6.71 -21.83
C ALA A 198 -8.69 -5.86 -22.90
N PRO A 199 -9.97 -6.09 -23.25
CA PRO A 199 -10.69 -5.24 -24.20
C PRO A 199 -10.83 -3.79 -23.70
N LEU A 200 -11.09 -3.62 -22.40
CA LEU A 200 -11.23 -2.31 -21.76
C LEU A 200 -9.89 -1.60 -21.61
N TRP A 201 -8.82 -2.34 -21.33
CA TRP A 201 -7.46 -1.79 -21.30
C TRP A 201 -7.11 -1.15 -22.65
N LEU A 202 -7.38 -1.84 -23.76
CA LEU A 202 -7.16 -1.29 -25.09
C LEU A 202 -8.04 -0.06 -25.36
N SER A 203 -9.36 -0.17 -25.14
CA SER A 203 -10.27 0.94 -25.45
C SER A 203 -10.02 2.18 -24.57
N LYS A 204 -9.76 2.00 -23.27
CA LYS A 204 -9.43 3.10 -22.35
C LYS A 204 -8.07 3.73 -22.67
N THR A 205 -7.13 2.95 -23.21
CA THR A 205 -5.88 3.51 -23.74
C THR A 205 -6.15 4.46 -24.90
N GLU A 206 -7.03 4.08 -25.83
CA GLU A 206 -7.43 4.94 -26.95
C GLU A 206 -8.14 6.21 -26.45
N GLU A 207 -9.09 6.08 -25.51
CA GLU A 207 -9.82 7.23 -24.92
C GLU A 207 -8.87 8.26 -24.28
N VAL A 208 -7.94 7.81 -23.42
CA VAL A 208 -6.97 8.69 -22.76
C VAL A 208 -5.98 9.27 -23.77
N ARG A 209 -5.60 8.50 -24.79
CA ARG A 209 -4.68 8.96 -25.83
C ARG A 209 -5.30 10.03 -26.72
N GLU A 210 -6.58 9.93 -27.03
CA GLU A 210 -7.31 10.93 -27.83
C GLU A 210 -7.57 12.22 -27.05
N ASP A 211 -7.59 12.17 -25.71
CA ASP A 211 -7.74 13.32 -24.83
C ASP A 211 -6.45 14.15 -24.69
N LYS A 212 -6.01 14.73 -25.80
CA LYS A 212 -4.78 15.54 -25.88
C LYS A 212 -4.81 16.78 -24.97
N VAL A 213 -6.00 17.25 -24.62
CA VAL A 213 -6.19 18.41 -23.74
C VAL A 213 -5.68 18.11 -22.33
N HIS A 214 -5.78 16.85 -21.89
CA HIS A 214 -5.36 16.42 -20.56
C HIS A 214 -4.02 15.66 -20.56
N TRP A 215 -3.24 15.70 -21.64
CA TRP A 215 -1.85 15.20 -21.65
C TRP A 215 -0.87 15.92 -20.70
N PRO A 216 -0.99 17.23 -20.43
CA PRO A 216 -0.02 17.94 -19.60
C PRO A 216 0.25 17.27 -18.24
N THR A 217 1.48 17.43 -17.74
CA THR A 217 2.01 16.74 -16.54
C THR A 217 1.15 16.93 -15.30
N ASN A 218 0.45 18.05 -15.15
CA ASN A 218 -0.43 18.31 -14.02
C ASN A 218 -1.68 17.41 -13.98
N TYR A 219 -2.07 16.82 -15.11
CA TYR A 219 -3.19 15.87 -15.19
C TYR A 219 -2.70 14.42 -15.11
N THR A 220 -1.67 14.08 -15.85
CA THR A 220 -1.23 12.69 -16.04
C THR A 220 0.00 12.32 -15.23
N GLY A 221 0.80 13.27 -14.77
CA GLY A 221 2.13 12.98 -14.24
C GLY A 221 3.14 12.58 -15.31
N ASP A 222 2.77 12.65 -16.60
CA ASP A 222 3.72 12.45 -17.72
C ASP A 222 4.72 13.61 -17.73
N ILE A 223 5.98 13.33 -17.40
CA ILE A 223 7.04 14.34 -17.34
C ILE A 223 7.29 15.03 -18.70
N TYR A 224 6.87 14.41 -19.80
CA TYR A 224 6.99 14.99 -21.14
C TYR A 224 5.72 15.73 -21.57
N GLY A 225 4.58 15.51 -20.90
CA GLY A 225 3.29 16.09 -21.26
C GLY A 225 2.82 15.71 -22.66
N THR A 226 3.19 14.51 -23.14
CA THR A 226 2.92 14.04 -24.51
C THR A 226 1.91 12.90 -24.57
N GLY A 227 1.36 12.50 -23.42
CA GLY A 227 0.49 11.34 -23.28
C GLY A 227 1.23 10.02 -23.45
N TRP A 228 2.53 9.95 -23.12
CA TRP A 228 3.35 8.75 -23.33
C TRP A 228 2.90 7.58 -22.42
N ILE A 229 2.37 7.88 -21.25
CA ILE A 229 1.87 6.92 -20.25
C ILE A 229 0.37 6.63 -20.38
N SER A 230 -0.26 6.94 -21.52
CA SER A 230 -1.71 6.75 -21.72
C SER A 230 -2.15 5.29 -21.51
N GLU A 231 -1.32 4.32 -21.89
CA GLU A 231 -1.59 2.89 -21.74
C GLU A 231 -1.67 2.44 -20.27
N MET A 232 -0.93 3.10 -19.38
CA MET A 232 -0.91 2.81 -17.94
C MET A 232 -2.22 3.29 -17.28
N TYR A 233 -2.73 4.43 -17.75
CA TYR A 233 -4.07 4.88 -17.39
C TYR A 233 -5.16 4.02 -18.03
N GLY A 234 -4.97 3.60 -19.27
CA GLY A 234 -5.86 2.63 -19.91
C GLY A 234 -6.01 1.35 -19.09
N TYR A 235 -4.91 0.84 -18.53
CA TYR A 235 -4.95 -0.30 -17.61
C TYR A 235 -5.75 0.03 -16.35
N SER A 236 -5.40 1.11 -15.65
CA SER A 236 -5.98 1.47 -14.36
C SER A 236 -7.47 1.78 -14.46
N PHE A 237 -7.89 2.52 -15.49
CA PHE A 237 -9.29 2.82 -15.77
C PHE A 237 -10.06 1.61 -16.29
N GLY A 238 -9.44 0.76 -17.12
CA GLY A 238 -10.04 -0.50 -17.55
C GLY A 238 -10.30 -1.44 -16.38
N ALA A 239 -9.34 -1.55 -15.45
CA ALA A 239 -9.47 -2.36 -14.25
C ALA A 239 -10.56 -1.85 -13.31
N ALA A 240 -10.68 -0.53 -13.18
CA ALA A 240 -11.77 0.12 -12.46
C ALA A 240 -13.15 -0.21 -13.08
N GLU A 241 -13.29 -0.18 -14.41
CA GLU A 241 -14.55 -0.53 -15.10
C GLU A 241 -14.95 -2.02 -14.92
N VAL A 242 -13.97 -2.91 -14.82
CA VAL A 242 -14.21 -4.33 -14.49
C VAL A 242 -14.57 -4.53 -13.02
N GLY A 243 -14.18 -3.60 -12.14
CA GLY A 243 -14.35 -3.71 -10.70
C GLY A 243 -13.20 -4.43 -9.98
N LEU A 244 -12.01 -4.47 -10.60
CA LEU A 244 -10.82 -5.06 -9.99
C LEU A 244 -10.28 -4.17 -8.87
N ARG A 245 -9.78 -4.79 -7.79
CA ARG A 245 -9.14 -4.09 -6.67
C ARG A 245 -7.73 -4.61 -6.48
N HIS A 246 -6.73 -3.80 -6.81
CA HIS A 246 -5.36 -4.25 -6.76
C HIS A 246 -4.91 -4.44 -5.32
N LYS A 247 -4.16 -5.52 -5.16
CA LYS A 247 -3.28 -5.78 -4.04
C LYS A 247 -1.91 -5.18 -4.40
N ILE A 248 -1.65 -3.96 -3.92
CA ILE A 248 -0.44 -3.20 -4.27
C ILE A 248 0.73 -3.60 -3.36
N ASN A 249 1.92 -3.82 -3.92
CA ASN A 249 3.12 -4.20 -3.16
C ASN A 249 4.41 -3.57 -3.72
N ASP A 250 5.06 -2.73 -2.90
CA ASP A 250 6.32 -2.02 -3.22
C ASP A 250 7.60 -2.78 -2.88
N ASN A 251 7.44 -3.94 -2.25
CA ASN A 251 8.54 -4.74 -1.76
C ASN A 251 8.92 -5.86 -2.75
N LEU A 252 8.08 -6.14 -3.76
CA LEU A 252 8.33 -7.15 -4.79
C LEU A 252 9.27 -6.65 -5.90
N MET A 253 9.10 -5.40 -6.33
CA MET A 253 9.81 -4.79 -7.44
C MET A 253 10.63 -3.59 -6.97
N ILE A 254 11.87 -3.46 -7.44
CA ILE A 254 12.72 -2.31 -7.14
C ILE A 254 13.40 -1.75 -8.39
N TYR A 255 13.61 -0.44 -8.44
CA TYR A 255 14.48 0.18 -9.44
C TYR A 255 15.95 0.09 -8.99
N PRO A 256 16.88 -0.41 -9.82
CA PRO A 256 18.30 -0.18 -9.59
C PRO A 256 18.58 1.32 -9.38
N GLY A 257 19.42 1.63 -8.40
CA GLY A 257 19.63 2.98 -7.88
C GLY A 257 18.86 3.28 -6.59
N TYR A 258 17.81 2.51 -6.28
CA TYR A 258 17.01 2.68 -5.06
C TYR A 258 17.52 1.78 -3.95
N THR A 259 17.36 2.22 -2.71
CA THR A 259 17.75 1.43 -1.54
C THR A 259 16.58 0.57 -1.07
N PRO A 260 16.71 -0.77 -1.04
CA PRO A 260 15.63 -1.63 -0.54
C PRO A 260 15.44 -1.42 0.95
N ARG A 261 14.18 -1.48 1.42
CA ARG A 261 13.85 -1.42 2.85
C ARG A 261 14.56 -2.53 3.64
N GLU A 262 14.81 -2.30 4.92
CA GLU A 262 15.47 -3.28 5.77
C GLU A 262 14.64 -4.58 5.82
N GLY A 263 15.32 -5.71 5.58
CA GLY A 263 14.71 -7.05 5.55
C GLY A 263 13.85 -7.41 4.32
N VAL A 264 13.41 -6.42 3.52
CA VAL A 264 12.71 -6.65 2.24
C VAL A 264 13.67 -7.11 1.18
N GLU A 265 13.53 -8.32 0.62
CA GLU A 265 14.30 -8.82 -0.53
C GLU A 265 13.47 -8.73 -1.83
N PRO A 266 13.76 -7.79 -2.74
CA PRO A 266 13.01 -7.65 -3.98
C PRO A 266 13.21 -8.85 -4.90
N ILE A 267 12.14 -9.41 -5.47
CA ILE A 267 12.22 -10.56 -6.39
C ILE A 267 12.21 -10.14 -7.87
N LEU A 268 12.02 -8.85 -8.15
CA LEU A 268 11.97 -8.27 -9.48
C LEU A 268 12.74 -6.93 -9.49
N MET A 269 13.52 -6.68 -10.53
CA MET A 269 14.15 -5.36 -10.76
C MET A 269 13.62 -4.75 -12.03
N HIS A 270 13.27 -3.45 -12.01
CA HIS A 270 12.87 -2.68 -13.19
C HIS A 270 13.95 -1.66 -13.53
N TYR A 271 14.70 -1.83 -14.62
CA TYR A 271 15.85 -0.97 -14.96
C TYR A 271 15.50 0.16 -15.96
N GLY A 272 14.30 0.73 -15.84
CA GLY A 272 13.85 1.82 -16.70
C GLY A 272 14.53 3.18 -16.44
N LEU A 273 15.18 3.35 -15.29
CA LEU A 273 15.84 4.60 -14.88
C LEU A 273 17.38 4.49 -14.90
N PRO A 274 18.11 5.59 -15.14
CA PRO A 274 19.56 5.62 -15.00
C PRO A 274 20.00 5.38 -13.54
N PHE A 275 21.12 4.67 -13.35
CA PHE A 275 21.71 4.45 -12.02
C PHE A 275 23.24 4.40 -12.07
N ASN A 276 23.88 4.53 -10.90
CA ASN A 276 25.33 4.59 -10.77
C ASN A 276 25.88 3.70 -9.64
N VAL A 277 27.18 3.38 -9.75
CA VAL A 277 27.99 2.69 -8.74
C VAL A 277 29.37 3.35 -8.75
N GLY A 278 29.59 4.30 -7.84
CA GLY A 278 30.77 5.16 -7.88
C GLY A 278 30.82 5.97 -9.18
N ASN A 279 31.92 5.85 -9.93
CA ASN A 279 32.11 6.56 -11.21
C ASN A 279 31.53 5.81 -12.42
N TRP A 280 31.00 4.60 -12.22
CA TRP A 280 30.36 3.82 -13.25
C TRP A 280 28.86 4.12 -13.27
N SER A 281 28.26 4.19 -14.45
CA SER A 281 26.82 4.43 -14.63
C SER A 281 26.26 3.59 -15.77
N PHE A 282 24.94 3.40 -15.73
CA PHE A 282 24.19 2.78 -16.81
C PHE A 282 22.86 3.50 -17.03
N SER A 283 22.52 3.68 -18.30
CA SER A 283 21.24 4.20 -18.77
C SER A 283 20.80 3.37 -19.96
N LYS A 284 19.60 2.80 -19.88
CA LYS A 284 19.01 2.00 -20.97
C LYS A 284 18.83 2.82 -22.26
N LEU A 285 18.59 4.13 -22.16
CA LEU A 285 18.42 5.01 -23.32
C LEU A 285 19.70 5.20 -24.12
N ASP A 286 20.88 5.08 -23.49
CA ASP A 286 22.18 5.16 -24.18
C ASP A 286 22.39 3.97 -25.13
N HIS A 287 21.58 2.92 -24.98
CA HIS A 287 21.60 1.69 -25.74
C HIS A 287 20.33 1.48 -26.59
N HIS A 288 19.67 2.57 -27.00
CA HIS A 288 18.42 2.48 -27.78
C HIS A 288 18.61 1.77 -29.13
N GLU A 289 19.63 2.16 -29.88
CA GLU A 289 19.95 1.59 -31.20
C GLU A 289 20.96 0.43 -31.12
N ASP A 290 21.24 -0.05 -29.91
CA ASP A 290 22.36 -0.93 -29.65
C ASP A 290 22.09 -2.37 -30.13
N ASP A 291 22.84 -2.83 -31.13
CA ASP A 291 22.76 -4.17 -31.70
C ASP A 291 23.64 -5.22 -30.98
N ILE A 292 24.00 -4.98 -29.72
CA ILE A 292 24.89 -5.81 -28.89
C ILE A 292 24.57 -7.31 -28.87
N VAL A 293 23.31 -7.69 -29.08
CA VAL A 293 22.90 -9.10 -29.20
C VAL A 293 23.58 -9.80 -30.38
N TYR A 294 23.86 -9.07 -31.44
CA TYR A 294 24.42 -9.57 -32.70
C TYR A 294 25.91 -9.21 -32.87
N ASP A 295 26.44 -8.33 -32.03
CA ASP A 295 27.87 -7.97 -32.01
C ASP A 295 28.65 -8.93 -31.10
N CYS A 296 29.18 -9.99 -31.70
CA CYS A 296 29.86 -11.07 -30.98
C CYS A 296 30.92 -10.57 -29.99
N SER A 297 30.90 -11.13 -28.77
CA SER A 297 31.82 -10.81 -27.67
C SER A 297 31.68 -9.41 -27.07
N ARG A 298 30.79 -8.55 -27.56
CA ARG A 298 30.51 -7.26 -26.93
C ARG A 298 29.55 -7.41 -25.74
N LEU A 299 29.89 -6.78 -24.63
CA LEU A 299 29.07 -6.74 -23.41
C LEU A 299 28.86 -5.29 -22.99
N PHE A 300 27.85 -5.04 -22.15
CA PHE A 300 27.72 -3.74 -21.51
C PHE A 300 28.96 -3.44 -20.65
N PRO A 301 29.30 -2.16 -20.43
CA PRO A 301 30.46 -1.76 -19.67
C PRO A 301 30.56 -2.50 -18.33
N GLU A 302 31.72 -3.07 -18.01
CA GLU A 302 31.92 -3.85 -16.79
C GLU A 302 31.67 -2.97 -15.54
N PRO A 303 30.77 -3.38 -14.61
CA PRO A 303 30.56 -2.63 -13.38
C PRO A 303 31.66 -2.93 -12.35
N PRO A 304 31.78 -2.12 -11.28
CA PRO A 304 32.69 -2.40 -10.16
C PRO A 304 32.45 -3.78 -9.54
N TYR A 305 33.52 -4.43 -9.06
CA TYR A 305 33.44 -5.76 -8.48
C TYR A 305 32.93 -5.70 -7.02
N PRO A 306 32.36 -6.80 -6.48
CA PRO A 306 31.81 -6.83 -5.12
C PRO A 306 32.77 -6.39 -4.01
N ARG A 307 34.08 -6.64 -4.19
CA ARG A 307 35.12 -6.20 -3.25
C ARG A 307 35.28 -4.69 -3.24
N GLU A 308 35.20 -4.04 -4.39
CA GLU A 308 35.29 -2.58 -4.51
C GLU A 308 34.08 -1.92 -3.87
N ILE A 309 32.87 -2.48 -4.05
CA ILE A 309 31.65 -2.00 -3.38
C ILE A 309 31.80 -2.08 -1.86
N THR A 310 32.32 -3.20 -1.34
CA THR A 310 32.52 -3.39 0.10
C THR A 310 33.55 -2.42 0.69
N GLN A 311 34.52 -1.99 -0.11
CA GLN A 311 35.51 -0.98 0.28
C GLN A 311 34.98 0.46 0.13
N MET A 312 34.08 0.69 -0.83
CA MET A 312 33.52 1.99 -1.17
C MET A 312 32.41 2.44 -0.21
N GLU A 313 31.54 1.52 0.23
CA GLU A 313 30.37 1.86 1.05
C GLU A 313 30.32 1.00 2.31
N SER A 314 30.35 1.67 3.46
CA SER A 314 30.32 1.04 4.78
C SER A 314 28.90 0.87 5.32
N ASP A 315 27.96 1.70 4.87
CA ASP A 315 26.55 1.59 5.24
C ASP A 315 25.93 0.32 4.64
N HIS A 316 25.35 -0.52 5.51
CA HIS A 316 24.83 -1.82 5.10
C HIS A 316 23.72 -1.72 4.05
N SER A 317 22.80 -0.77 4.20
CA SER A 317 21.63 -0.59 3.35
C SER A 317 22.02 -0.03 1.98
N LYS A 318 22.88 1.00 1.94
CA LYS A 318 23.41 1.56 0.69
C LYS A 318 24.27 0.54 -0.06
N ARG A 319 25.12 -0.21 0.67
CA ARG A 319 25.92 -1.28 0.07
C ARG A 319 25.04 -2.35 -0.57
N ARG A 320 23.91 -2.71 0.06
CA ARG A 320 22.92 -3.62 -0.49
C ARG A 320 22.29 -3.08 -1.79
N ALA A 321 21.98 -1.78 -1.85
CA ALA A 321 21.52 -1.12 -3.06
C ALA A 321 22.56 -1.23 -4.20
N LEU A 322 23.84 -0.96 -3.92
CA LEU A 322 24.92 -1.08 -4.90
C LEU A 322 25.10 -2.53 -5.39
N PHE A 323 24.87 -3.53 -4.53
CA PHE A 323 24.88 -4.93 -4.97
C PHE A 323 23.75 -5.24 -5.96
N LEU A 324 22.54 -4.69 -5.77
CA LEU A 324 21.44 -4.84 -6.74
C LEU A 324 21.79 -4.20 -8.09
N ASN A 325 22.41 -3.03 -8.07
CA ASN A 325 22.83 -2.32 -9.28
C ASN A 325 23.78 -3.17 -10.14
N ILE A 326 24.81 -3.75 -9.51
CA ILE A 326 25.75 -4.60 -10.25
C ILE A 326 25.15 -5.97 -10.59
N GLU A 327 24.24 -6.51 -9.77
CA GLU A 327 23.54 -7.76 -10.07
C GLU A 327 22.72 -7.62 -11.37
N CYS A 328 22.06 -6.48 -11.56
CA CYS A 328 21.30 -6.16 -12.78
C CYS A 328 22.16 -6.26 -14.05
N ILE A 329 23.26 -5.52 -14.14
CA ILE A 329 24.13 -5.52 -15.33
C ILE A 329 24.85 -6.85 -15.52
N ASN A 330 25.36 -7.43 -14.44
CA ASN A 330 26.07 -8.71 -14.54
C ASN A 330 25.15 -9.84 -15.01
N THR A 331 23.87 -9.81 -14.63
CA THR A 331 22.86 -10.77 -15.13
C THR A 331 22.60 -10.57 -16.62
N MET A 332 22.48 -9.33 -17.10
CA MET A 332 22.34 -9.06 -18.54
C MET A 332 23.58 -9.48 -19.34
N ASN A 333 24.78 -9.18 -18.84
CA ASN A 333 26.04 -9.56 -19.49
C ASN A 333 26.25 -11.08 -19.52
N GLU A 334 25.86 -11.80 -18.46
CA GLU A 334 25.83 -13.27 -18.48
C GLU A 334 24.86 -13.80 -19.56
N GLY A 335 23.66 -13.20 -19.67
CA GLY A 335 22.68 -13.53 -20.70
C GLY A 335 23.22 -13.29 -22.12
N LEU A 336 23.88 -12.16 -22.37
CA LEU A 336 24.51 -11.85 -23.65
C LEU A 336 25.60 -12.86 -24.02
N LEU A 337 26.43 -13.27 -23.06
CA LEU A 337 27.45 -14.31 -23.30
C LEU A 337 26.83 -15.64 -23.74
N LEU A 338 25.74 -16.06 -23.10
CA LEU A 338 25.02 -17.27 -23.47
C LEU A 338 24.36 -17.13 -24.84
N GLN A 339 23.80 -15.96 -25.14
CA GLN A 339 23.18 -15.67 -26.43
C GLN A 339 24.20 -15.66 -27.57
N HIS A 340 25.35 -15.02 -27.39
CA HIS A 340 26.46 -15.04 -28.36
C HIS A 340 26.94 -16.47 -28.62
N ALA A 341 27.03 -17.29 -27.56
CA ALA A 341 27.36 -18.70 -27.71
C ALA A 341 26.29 -19.47 -28.51
N ALA A 342 24.99 -19.19 -28.29
CA ALA A 342 23.90 -19.78 -29.05
C ALA A 342 23.96 -19.39 -30.54
N PHE A 343 24.38 -18.17 -30.85
CA PHE A 343 24.65 -17.68 -32.21
C PHE A 343 25.99 -18.15 -32.78
N LYS A 344 26.68 -19.08 -32.10
CA LYS A 344 27.96 -19.67 -32.54
C LYS A 344 29.06 -18.61 -32.74
N CYS A 345 29.01 -17.51 -32.00
CA CYS A 345 30.08 -16.54 -31.96
C CYS A 345 31.40 -17.19 -31.51
N PRO A 346 32.56 -16.70 -31.98
CA PRO A 346 33.86 -17.08 -31.42
C PRO A 346 33.89 -16.86 -29.91
N LYS A 347 34.60 -17.73 -29.18
CA LYS A 347 34.76 -17.54 -27.74
C LYS A 347 35.43 -16.18 -27.47
N PRO A 348 34.90 -15.36 -26.57
CA PRO A 348 35.50 -14.07 -26.25
C PRO A 348 36.90 -14.27 -25.66
N LYS A 349 37.79 -13.31 -25.93
CA LYS A 349 39.13 -13.29 -25.33
C LYS A 349 38.99 -13.27 -23.81
N TRP A 350 39.83 -14.05 -23.13
CA TRP A 350 39.81 -14.10 -21.68
C TRP A 350 39.99 -12.70 -21.06
N SER A 351 39.17 -12.39 -20.04
CA SER A 351 39.31 -11.20 -19.22
C SER A 351 38.98 -11.54 -17.77
N LYS A 352 39.41 -10.68 -16.85
CA LYS A 352 39.07 -10.79 -15.42
C LYS A 352 37.55 -10.81 -15.21
N TYR A 353 36.82 -10.01 -15.98
CA TYR A 353 35.36 -9.91 -15.92
C TYR A 353 34.66 -11.22 -16.33
N LEU A 354 35.10 -11.84 -17.43
CA LEU A 354 34.56 -13.12 -17.87
C LEU A 354 34.83 -14.24 -16.86
N SER A 355 35.97 -14.18 -16.16
CA SER A 355 36.28 -15.09 -15.06
C SER A 355 35.33 -14.87 -13.88
N PHE A 356 35.03 -13.61 -13.55
CA PHE A 356 34.08 -13.26 -12.49
C PHE A 356 32.65 -13.72 -12.80
N LEU A 357 32.14 -13.51 -14.02
CA LEU A 357 30.81 -13.99 -14.43
C LEU A 357 30.68 -15.52 -14.39
N LYS A 358 31.80 -16.26 -14.36
CA LYS A 358 31.82 -17.73 -14.20
C LYS A 358 32.17 -18.17 -12.77
N SER A 359 32.36 -17.24 -11.86
CA SER A 359 32.82 -17.53 -10.50
C SER A 359 31.69 -17.96 -9.57
N LYS A 360 32.04 -18.71 -8.52
CA LYS A 360 31.10 -19.04 -7.43
C LYS A 360 30.52 -17.79 -6.76
N THR A 361 31.33 -16.74 -6.61
CA THR A 361 30.89 -15.48 -6.00
C THR A 361 29.74 -14.84 -6.78
N PHE A 362 29.83 -14.80 -8.11
CA PHE A 362 28.72 -14.28 -8.91
C PHE A 362 27.50 -15.20 -8.86
N ALA A 363 27.70 -16.52 -8.91
CA ALA A 363 26.62 -17.50 -8.77
C ALA A 363 25.87 -17.36 -7.43
N GLU A 364 26.58 -17.07 -6.33
CA GLU A 364 25.99 -16.81 -5.02
C GLU A 364 25.22 -15.48 -4.98
N LEU A 365 25.78 -14.41 -5.55
CA LEU A 365 25.13 -13.10 -5.60
C LEU A 365 23.82 -13.13 -6.38
N SER A 366 23.81 -13.84 -7.51
CA SER A 366 22.68 -13.93 -8.44
C SER A 366 21.84 -15.19 -8.27
N ARG A 367 21.98 -15.88 -7.12
CA ARG A 367 21.15 -17.05 -6.79
C ARG A 367 19.67 -16.65 -6.71
N PRO A 368 18.73 -17.53 -7.09
CA PRO A 368 17.30 -17.25 -6.98
C PRO A 368 16.92 -16.78 -5.57
N LYS A 369 16.21 -15.65 -5.49
CA LYS A 369 15.69 -15.09 -4.26
C LYS A 369 14.32 -15.70 -3.97
N ARG A 370 14.03 -15.91 -2.69
CA ARG A 370 12.70 -16.33 -2.24
C ARG A 370 12.03 -15.16 -1.55
N LEU A 371 10.70 -15.10 -1.64
CA LEU A 371 9.90 -14.12 -0.93
C LEU A 371 10.18 -14.21 0.57
N THR A 372 10.64 -13.12 1.18
CA THR A 372 10.67 -12.98 2.64
C THR A 372 9.30 -12.54 3.14
N ALA A 373 9.04 -12.70 4.45
CA ALA A 373 7.80 -12.21 5.06
C ALA A 373 7.62 -10.70 4.81
N GLN A 374 8.70 -9.92 4.92
CA GLN A 374 8.70 -8.48 4.63
C GLN A 374 8.45 -8.17 3.15
N SER A 375 8.98 -8.98 2.22
CA SER A 375 8.66 -8.83 0.78
C SER A 375 7.18 -9.05 0.44
N ARG A 376 6.45 -9.78 1.29
CA ARG A 376 5.00 -10.02 1.11
C ARG A 376 4.12 -8.95 1.74
N GLN A 377 4.70 -8.03 2.52
CA GLN A 377 3.95 -6.93 3.12
C GLN A 377 3.46 -5.99 2.00
N MET A 378 2.14 -5.84 1.92
CA MET A 378 1.46 -5.01 0.92
C MET A 378 1.62 -3.53 1.28
N MET A 379 1.50 -2.63 0.30
CA MET A 379 1.32 -1.22 0.60
C MET A 379 -0.06 -1.03 1.26
N GLU A 380 -0.05 -0.45 2.45
CA GLU A 380 -1.18 0.35 2.88
C GLU A 380 -1.16 1.62 2.03
N VAL A 381 -2.19 1.85 1.21
CA VAL A 381 -2.31 3.10 0.46
C VAL A 381 -2.68 4.20 1.46
N GLU A 382 -1.65 4.85 1.99
CA GLU A 382 -1.78 6.11 2.71
C GLU A 382 -2.20 7.21 1.74
N ILE A 383 -3.41 7.75 1.89
CA ILE A 383 -3.80 8.99 1.23
C ILE A 383 -3.15 10.14 2.01
N HIS A 384 -1.88 10.43 1.72
CA HIS A 384 -1.19 11.59 2.27
C HIS A 384 -1.45 12.83 1.42
N LYS A 385 -2.03 13.86 2.05
CA LYS A 385 -1.94 15.25 1.58
C LYS A 385 -0.53 15.76 1.89
N GLU A 386 0.25 16.05 0.86
CA GLU A 386 1.51 16.78 0.97
C GLU A 386 1.26 18.23 1.43
N VAL A 387 2.21 18.79 2.19
CA VAL A 387 2.88 20.07 1.91
C VAL A 387 3.97 20.33 2.99
N ASP A 388 5.17 20.52 2.45
CA ASP A 388 6.36 21.23 2.94
C ASP A 388 7.44 20.55 3.81
N ASN A 389 8.62 20.51 3.18
CA ASN A 389 9.94 20.07 3.62
C ASN A 389 10.58 21.03 4.63
N GLU A 390 11.30 20.50 5.63
CA GLU A 390 12.60 21.01 6.10
C GLU A 390 13.39 19.91 6.87
N PRO A 391 14.74 20.00 6.96
CA PRO A 391 15.65 18.84 7.01
C PRO A 391 16.00 18.30 8.40
N GLU A 392 16.34 17.00 8.42
CA GLU A 392 16.74 16.18 9.58
C GLU A 392 17.91 16.72 10.43
N LYS A 393 17.85 16.43 11.75
CA LYS A 393 19.02 16.26 12.64
C LYS A 393 18.95 14.91 13.39
N PRO A 394 20.10 14.33 13.77
CA PRO A 394 20.29 12.88 13.86
C PRO A 394 19.88 12.26 15.20
N GLN A 395 19.29 11.06 15.15
CA GLN A 395 19.05 10.20 16.31
C GLN A 395 20.34 9.49 16.78
N PRO A 396 20.52 9.25 18.10
CA PRO A 396 21.58 8.41 18.61
C PRO A 396 21.22 6.92 18.49
N LYS A 397 22.22 6.14 18.05
CA LYS A 397 22.22 4.67 17.98
C LYS A 397 22.13 4.06 19.38
N ILE A 398 21.25 3.09 19.56
CA ILE A 398 21.35 2.09 20.63
C ILE A 398 21.41 0.71 19.95
N GLU A 399 22.59 0.12 19.96
CA GLU A 399 22.80 -1.30 19.64
C GLU A 399 22.20 -2.17 20.75
N VAL A 400 21.42 -3.19 20.39
CA VAL A 400 21.19 -4.34 21.27
C VAL A 400 21.53 -5.61 20.49
N LYS A 401 22.60 -6.27 20.93
CA LYS A 401 23.05 -7.58 20.43
C LYS A 401 22.37 -8.73 21.18
N ILE A 402 21.64 -9.54 20.42
CA ILE A 402 21.62 -11.02 20.33
C ILE A 402 21.56 -11.86 21.61
N HIS A 403 20.54 -12.74 21.67
CA HIS A 403 20.62 -14.17 21.99
C HIS A 403 19.40 -14.86 21.34
N LYS A 404 19.39 -16.08 20.82
CA LYS A 404 20.35 -17.00 20.18
C LYS A 404 19.44 -18.11 19.61
N GLU A 405 19.83 -18.68 18.48
CA GLU A 405 19.17 -19.77 17.73
C GLU A 405 18.61 -20.92 18.60
N VAL A 406 17.38 -21.38 18.31
CA VAL A 406 16.98 -22.81 18.32
C VAL A 406 15.81 -23.04 17.34
N ASP A 407 16.04 -23.99 16.43
CA ASP A 407 15.13 -24.81 15.60
C ASP A 407 14.28 -24.22 14.45
N ASN A 408 14.74 -24.56 13.24
CA ASN A 408 14.02 -24.53 11.98
C ASN A 408 12.88 -25.56 11.97
N GLU A 409 11.65 -25.10 12.17
CA GLU A 409 10.49 -25.67 11.50
C GLU A 409 9.94 -24.64 10.48
N PRO A 410 9.43 -25.07 9.32
CA PRO A 410 8.82 -24.15 8.36
C PRO A 410 7.56 -23.54 8.99
N GLU A 411 7.65 -22.28 9.45
CA GLU A 411 6.51 -21.52 9.95
C GLU A 411 5.43 -21.49 8.87
N LYS A 412 4.31 -22.15 9.17
CA LYS A 412 3.10 -22.09 8.36
C LYS A 412 2.68 -20.62 8.26
N PRO A 413 2.20 -20.15 7.09
CA PRO A 413 1.71 -18.79 6.96
C PRO A 413 0.63 -18.54 8.00
N HIS A 414 0.88 -17.57 8.88
CA HIS A 414 -0.03 -17.22 9.94
C HIS A 414 -1.26 -16.48 9.36
N PRO A 415 -2.47 -16.81 9.83
CA PRO A 415 -3.71 -16.27 9.29
C PRO A 415 -3.85 -14.76 9.52
N LYS A 416 -4.56 -14.06 8.61
CA LYS A 416 -4.79 -12.60 8.71
C LYS A 416 -5.68 -12.26 9.91
N ILE A 417 -5.33 -11.18 10.62
CA ILE A 417 -6.04 -10.70 11.81
C ILE A 417 -6.56 -9.28 11.57
N HIS A 418 -7.73 -8.95 12.14
CA HIS A 418 -8.22 -7.58 12.25
C HIS A 418 -8.78 -7.36 13.65
N THR A 419 -8.40 -6.25 14.29
CA THR A 419 -8.84 -5.88 15.64
C THR A 419 -10.01 -4.91 15.55
N ILE A 420 -11.10 -5.18 16.25
CA ILE A 420 -12.24 -4.27 16.37
C ILE A 420 -12.55 -4.00 17.84
N PHE A 421 -13.05 -2.81 18.13
CA PHE A 421 -13.54 -2.44 19.46
C PHE A 421 -14.73 -1.49 19.33
N SER A 422 -15.66 -1.55 20.28
CA SER A 422 -16.89 -0.75 20.25
C SER A 422 -16.79 0.45 21.18
N THR A 423 -17.31 1.60 20.74
CA THR A 423 -17.34 2.88 21.48
C THR A 423 -18.63 3.65 21.21
N GLU A 424 -18.92 4.65 22.04
CA GLU A 424 -20.00 5.62 21.81
C GLU A 424 -19.46 7.04 21.60
N CYS A 425 -20.25 7.93 20.98
CA CYS A 425 -19.90 9.35 20.79
C CYS A 425 -19.87 10.11 22.13
N SER A 426 -18.82 9.94 22.94
CA SER A 426 -18.65 10.67 24.19
C SER A 426 -17.18 10.88 24.54
N SER A 427 -16.89 11.94 25.29
CA SER A 427 -15.54 12.22 25.80
C SER A 427 -14.96 11.08 26.64
N TYR A 428 -15.83 10.28 27.28
CA TYR A 428 -15.44 9.08 28.02
C TYR A 428 -14.75 8.04 27.13
N PHE A 429 -15.29 7.79 25.94
CA PHE A 429 -14.71 6.84 24.99
C PHE A 429 -13.58 7.44 24.15
N ASP A 430 -13.48 8.77 24.07
CA ASP A 430 -12.41 9.44 23.32
C ASP A 430 -11.03 9.14 23.92
N TRP A 431 -10.86 9.36 25.23
CA TRP A 431 -9.56 9.11 25.87
C TRP A 431 -9.24 7.61 25.94
N GLN A 432 -10.25 6.75 26.04
CA GLN A 432 -10.11 5.29 25.96
C GLN A 432 -9.64 4.86 24.56
N THR A 433 -10.21 5.45 23.50
CA THR A 433 -9.79 5.24 22.11
C THR A 433 -8.32 5.61 21.92
N VAL A 434 -7.91 6.78 22.42
CA VAL A 434 -6.51 7.24 22.33
C VAL A 434 -5.56 6.25 23.01
N GLY A 435 -5.90 5.78 24.22
CA GLY A 435 -5.12 4.79 24.95
C GLY A 435 -5.01 3.45 24.21
N LEU A 436 -6.14 2.88 23.81
CA LEU A 436 -6.18 1.59 23.13
C LEU A 436 -5.42 1.63 21.78
N VAL A 437 -5.66 2.64 20.94
CA VAL A 437 -5.00 2.77 19.63
C VAL A 437 -3.50 2.99 19.78
N HIS A 438 -3.06 3.82 20.74
CA HIS A 438 -1.65 3.98 21.04
C HIS A 438 -1.00 2.65 21.43
N SER A 439 -1.64 1.93 22.37
CA SER A 439 -1.13 0.63 22.84
C SER A 439 -1.15 -0.45 21.76
N PHE A 440 -2.14 -0.43 20.86
CA PHE A 440 -2.21 -1.33 19.70
C PHE A 440 -0.94 -1.22 18.85
N TYR A 441 -0.56 0.00 18.46
CA TYR A 441 0.66 0.21 17.67
C TYR A 441 1.93 -0.12 18.46
N LYS A 442 1.98 0.25 19.75
CA LYS A 442 3.12 -0.04 20.62
C LYS A 442 3.34 -1.55 20.84
N SER A 443 2.25 -2.32 20.88
CA SER A 443 2.28 -3.77 21.13
C SER A 443 2.79 -4.60 19.96
N GLY A 444 2.87 -4.03 18.76
CA GLY A 444 3.17 -4.77 17.54
C GLY A 444 2.04 -5.72 17.11
N GLN A 445 0.80 -5.45 17.52
CA GLN A 445 -0.37 -6.25 17.12
C GLN A 445 -0.44 -6.36 15.60
N PRO A 446 -0.43 -7.57 15.03
CA PRO A 446 -0.58 -7.76 13.60
C PRO A 446 -2.00 -7.41 13.12
N GLY A 447 -2.10 -6.92 11.89
CA GLY A 447 -3.37 -6.54 11.27
C GLY A 447 -3.76 -5.08 11.51
N ASN A 448 -4.98 -4.73 11.11
CA ASN A 448 -5.52 -3.38 11.24
C ASN A 448 -6.46 -3.29 12.45
N ILE A 449 -6.66 -2.07 12.96
CA ILE A 449 -7.63 -1.76 14.00
C ILE A 449 -8.81 -0.94 13.45
N THR A 450 -10.04 -1.22 13.89
CA THR A 450 -11.21 -0.40 13.57
C THR A 450 -12.08 -0.16 14.79
N ARG A 451 -12.39 1.11 15.05
CA ARG A 451 -13.35 1.55 16.05
C ARG A 451 -14.77 1.44 15.48
N LEU A 452 -15.67 0.78 16.20
CA LEU A 452 -17.08 0.70 15.88
C LEU A 452 -17.83 1.74 16.72
N LEU A 453 -18.08 2.91 16.13
CA LEU A 453 -18.56 4.09 16.83
C LEU A 453 -20.10 4.18 16.74
N SER A 454 -20.77 3.90 17.85
CA SER A 454 -22.24 3.90 17.97
C SER A 454 -22.76 5.25 18.45
N CYS A 455 -23.56 5.94 17.63
CA CYS A 455 -24.03 7.30 17.93
C CYS A 455 -25.48 7.52 17.50
N THR A 456 -26.16 8.45 18.17
CA THR A 456 -27.40 9.02 17.66
C THR A 456 -27.08 10.03 16.56
N ASP A 457 -28.05 10.34 15.69
CA ASP A 457 -27.87 11.35 14.64
C ASP A 457 -27.61 12.74 15.23
N GLU A 458 -28.18 13.04 16.41
CA GLU A 458 -27.95 14.28 17.14
C GLU A 458 -26.53 14.37 17.69
N ASP A 459 -26.06 13.32 18.37
CA ASP A 459 -24.71 13.29 18.96
C ASP A 459 -23.64 13.33 17.87
N LEU A 460 -23.85 12.60 16.76
CA LEU A 460 -22.91 12.53 15.65
C LEU A 460 -22.66 13.90 14.99
N LYS A 461 -23.68 14.78 14.94
CA LYS A 461 -23.53 16.14 14.39
C LYS A 461 -22.63 17.04 15.22
N GLN A 462 -22.55 16.80 16.53
CA GLN A 462 -21.80 17.64 17.47
C GLN A 462 -20.49 16.99 17.93
N TYR A 463 -20.29 15.71 17.59
CA TYR A 463 -19.12 14.94 17.98
C TYR A 463 -17.86 15.47 17.29
N LYS A 464 -16.73 15.45 18.03
CA LYS A 464 -15.45 16.01 17.57
C LYS A 464 -14.39 14.94 17.36
N GLY A 465 -14.50 13.78 18.02
CA GLY A 465 -13.49 12.73 18.03
C GLY A 465 -13.52 11.81 16.81
N HIS A 466 -13.86 12.31 15.62
CA HIS A 466 -14.00 11.50 14.40
C HIS A 466 -12.70 10.84 13.94
N ASP A 467 -11.57 11.51 14.16
CA ASP A 467 -10.23 11.17 13.66
C ASP A 467 -9.36 10.42 14.68
N LEU A 468 -9.92 10.01 15.83
CA LEU A 468 -9.17 9.32 16.88
C LEU A 468 -8.74 7.89 16.51
N ALA A 469 -9.43 7.27 15.55
CA ALA A 469 -9.13 5.92 15.04
C ALA A 469 -9.77 5.72 13.65
N PRO A 470 -9.31 4.76 12.83
CA PRO A 470 -10.10 4.25 11.71
C PRO A 470 -11.48 3.82 12.23
N THR A 471 -12.55 4.46 11.75
CA THR A 471 -13.87 4.39 12.39
C THR A 471 -14.95 3.90 11.42
N HIS A 472 -15.72 2.90 11.85
CA HIS A 472 -16.99 2.51 11.26
C HIS A 472 -18.14 3.07 12.08
N TYR A 473 -19.01 3.86 11.45
CA TYR A 473 -20.15 4.48 12.13
C TYR A 473 -21.32 3.51 12.21
N VAL A 474 -21.95 3.46 13.38
CA VAL A 474 -23.06 2.55 13.70
C VAL A 474 -24.20 3.35 14.32
N PRO A 475 -25.47 3.11 13.92
CA PRO A 475 -26.61 3.66 14.63
C PRO A 475 -26.63 3.17 16.08
N SER A 476 -26.79 4.09 17.03
CA SER A 476 -26.92 3.71 18.44
C SER A 476 -28.20 2.89 18.69
N MET A 477 -28.04 1.75 19.36
CA MET A 477 -29.12 0.93 19.89
C MET A 477 -29.27 1.08 21.41
N SER A 478 -28.55 2.03 22.04
CA SER A 478 -28.59 2.26 23.49
C SER A 478 -30.00 2.46 24.03
N ARG A 479 -30.91 2.99 23.22
CA ARG A 479 -32.32 3.13 23.58
C ARG A 479 -33.17 2.28 22.64
N HIS A 480 -33.87 1.30 23.21
CA HIS A 480 -34.71 0.41 22.43
C HIS A 480 -35.88 1.19 21.81
N PRO A 481 -36.11 1.11 20.48
CA PRO A 481 -37.07 1.97 19.79
C PRO A 481 -38.53 1.74 20.19
N LEU A 482 -38.90 0.50 20.57
CA LEU A 482 -40.27 0.17 20.98
C LEU A 482 -40.52 0.31 22.50
N THR A 483 -39.66 -0.22 23.34
CA THR A 483 -39.85 -0.27 24.80
C THR A 483 -39.30 0.96 25.52
N GLY A 484 -38.42 1.73 24.86
CA GLY A 484 -37.69 2.83 25.49
C GLY A 484 -36.63 2.41 26.51
N ASP A 485 -36.38 1.10 26.68
CA ASP A 485 -35.35 0.58 27.59
C ASP A 485 -33.99 1.15 27.22
N TRP A 486 -33.25 1.64 28.22
CA TRP A 486 -31.94 2.21 28.04
C TRP A 486 -30.88 1.20 28.49
N TYR A 487 -30.14 0.67 27.53
CA TYR A 487 -29.13 -0.35 27.71
C TYR A 487 -27.97 -0.18 26.71
N PRO A 488 -26.97 0.67 27.01
CA PRO A 488 -25.90 1.00 26.07
C PRO A 488 -25.00 -0.18 25.68
N ALA A 489 -24.82 -1.17 26.57
CA ALA A 489 -23.96 -2.31 26.28
C ALA A 489 -24.44 -3.15 25.09
N ILE A 490 -25.71 -3.04 24.67
CA ILE A 490 -26.21 -3.66 23.43
C ILE A 490 -25.54 -3.12 22.16
N ASN A 491 -24.91 -1.95 22.22
CA ASN A 491 -24.19 -1.39 21.08
C ASN A 491 -23.04 -2.30 20.63
N LYS A 492 -22.39 -3.04 21.54
CA LYS A 492 -21.28 -3.92 21.17
C LYS A 492 -21.72 -5.02 20.18
N PRO A 493 -22.72 -5.88 20.48
CA PRO A 493 -23.18 -6.89 19.54
C PRO A 493 -23.85 -6.28 18.31
N ALA A 494 -24.58 -5.16 18.47
CA ALA A 494 -25.19 -4.45 17.36
C ALA A 494 -24.15 -3.90 16.38
N ALA A 495 -23.09 -3.30 16.89
CA ALA A 495 -22.00 -2.73 16.11
C ALA A 495 -21.18 -3.81 15.40
N VAL A 496 -20.91 -4.92 16.07
CA VAL A 496 -20.24 -6.08 15.45
C VAL A 496 -21.09 -6.63 14.30
N LEU A 497 -22.40 -6.83 14.51
CA LEU A 497 -23.32 -7.25 13.45
C LEU A 497 -23.37 -6.25 12.29
N HIS A 498 -23.48 -4.95 12.61
CA HIS A 498 -23.51 -3.89 11.62
C HIS A 498 -22.22 -3.87 10.80
N TRP A 499 -21.06 -3.96 11.45
CA TRP A 499 -19.76 -4.02 10.77
C TRP A 499 -19.66 -5.25 9.85
N MET A 500 -20.04 -6.44 10.35
CA MET A 500 -20.01 -7.67 9.55
C MET A 500 -20.89 -7.63 8.30
N ASN A 501 -21.99 -6.87 8.33
CA ASN A 501 -22.90 -6.72 7.20
C ASN A 501 -22.49 -5.63 6.20
N HIS A 502 -21.69 -4.64 6.64
CA HIS A 502 -21.37 -3.46 5.82
C HIS A 502 -19.90 -3.38 5.40
N VAL A 503 -19.01 -4.17 6.01
CA VAL A 503 -17.57 -4.14 5.75
C VAL A 503 -17.10 -5.46 5.14
N LYS A 504 -16.44 -5.38 3.98
CA LYS A 504 -15.76 -6.52 3.37
C LYS A 504 -14.37 -6.64 3.97
N THR A 505 -14.21 -7.52 4.97
CA THR A 505 -12.92 -7.87 5.56
C THR A 505 -12.32 -9.12 4.90
N ASP A 506 -11.01 -9.12 4.69
CA ASP A 506 -10.21 -10.29 4.26
C ASP A 506 -9.45 -10.93 5.43
N ALA A 507 -9.71 -10.48 6.67
CA ALA A 507 -9.18 -11.10 7.87
C ALA A 507 -9.82 -12.48 8.10
N GLU A 508 -8.99 -13.45 8.45
CA GLU A 508 -9.43 -14.79 8.81
C GLU A 508 -9.86 -14.84 10.28
N TYR A 509 -9.21 -14.05 11.13
CA TYR A 509 -9.56 -13.91 12.54
C TYR A 509 -9.85 -12.46 12.89
N ILE A 510 -10.88 -12.28 13.71
CA ILE A 510 -11.25 -11.01 14.30
C ILE A 510 -10.90 -11.06 15.78
N VAL A 511 -10.13 -10.08 16.24
CA VAL A 511 -9.87 -9.83 17.66
C VAL A 511 -10.82 -8.73 18.11
N ILE A 512 -11.76 -9.06 19.00
CA ILE A 512 -12.71 -8.10 19.56
C ILE A 512 -12.21 -7.72 20.96
N LEU A 513 -11.98 -6.41 21.15
CA LEU A 513 -11.54 -5.82 22.42
C LEU A 513 -12.58 -4.83 22.95
N ASP A 514 -12.49 -4.53 24.25
CA ASP A 514 -13.21 -3.41 24.85
C ASP A 514 -12.37 -2.13 24.79
N ALA A 515 -13.02 -0.97 24.81
CA ALA A 515 -12.34 0.33 24.75
C ALA A 515 -11.48 0.61 25.99
N ASP A 516 -11.80 0.01 27.14
CA ASP A 516 -11.08 0.15 28.40
C ASP A 516 -9.93 -0.86 28.54
N MET A 517 -9.25 -1.14 27.43
CA MET A 517 -8.13 -2.07 27.36
C MET A 517 -6.83 -1.38 26.89
N ILE A 518 -5.69 -1.77 27.47
CA ILE A 518 -4.34 -1.40 27.01
C ILE A 518 -3.60 -2.66 26.57
N MET A 519 -3.06 -2.65 25.35
CA MET A 519 -2.25 -3.76 24.83
C MET A 519 -0.80 -3.66 25.27
N ARG A 520 -0.26 -4.77 25.79
CA ARG A 520 1.14 -4.97 26.18
C ARG A 520 1.94 -5.77 25.17
N GLY A 521 1.26 -6.54 24.33
CA GLY A 521 1.86 -7.39 23.30
C GLY A 521 0.80 -7.92 22.33
N PRO A 522 1.22 -8.64 21.28
CA PRO A 522 0.31 -9.14 20.28
C PRO A 522 -0.61 -10.24 20.85
N ILE A 523 -1.83 -10.29 20.32
CA ILE A 523 -2.87 -11.28 20.56
C ILE A 523 -3.07 -12.01 19.24
N THR A 524 -2.53 -13.22 19.14
CA THR A 524 -2.55 -13.98 17.89
C THR A 524 -3.36 -15.28 18.04
N PRO A 525 -4.13 -15.68 17.01
CA PRO A 525 -4.90 -16.93 17.01
C PRO A 525 -4.06 -18.18 17.28
N TRP A 526 -2.80 -18.22 16.82
CA TRP A 526 -1.94 -19.39 16.94
C TRP A 526 -1.30 -19.52 18.32
N GLU A 527 -0.94 -18.42 18.99
CA GLU A 527 -0.46 -18.46 20.39
C GLU A 527 -1.58 -18.90 21.34
N PHE A 528 -2.81 -18.45 21.10
CA PHE A 528 -3.97 -18.76 21.96
C PHE A 528 -4.85 -19.89 21.42
N ASN A 529 -4.36 -20.65 20.43
CA ASN A 529 -4.96 -21.85 19.88
C ASN A 529 -6.42 -21.68 19.37
N ALA A 530 -6.79 -20.46 18.95
CA ALA A 530 -8.07 -20.16 18.33
C ALA A 530 -8.17 -20.85 16.96
N GLY A 531 -9.36 -21.34 16.64
CA GLY A 531 -9.65 -22.12 15.44
C GLY A 531 -11.07 -21.90 14.92
N ARG A 532 -11.36 -22.45 13.75
CA ARG A 532 -12.75 -22.56 13.25
C ARG A 532 -13.60 -23.36 14.21
N SER A 533 -14.76 -22.82 14.55
CA SER A 533 -15.70 -23.30 15.57
C SER A 533 -15.10 -23.46 16.97
N ARG A 534 -13.91 -22.88 17.19
CA ARG A 534 -13.15 -22.98 18.43
C ARG A 534 -12.50 -21.62 18.76
N PRO A 535 -13.30 -20.57 19.04
CA PRO A 535 -12.77 -19.25 19.40
C PRO A 535 -11.92 -19.31 20.67
N ALA A 536 -11.02 -18.34 20.87
CA ALA A 536 -10.30 -18.18 22.14
C ALA A 536 -10.82 -16.95 22.88
N SER A 537 -10.93 -17.03 24.20
CA SER A 537 -11.40 -15.90 25.01
C SER A 537 -10.92 -15.97 26.46
N THR A 538 -11.08 -14.88 27.20
CA THR A 538 -10.72 -14.79 28.61
C THR A 538 -11.88 -15.22 29.52
N PRO A 539 -11.60 -15.86 30.67
CA PRO A 539 -12.65 -16.32 31.57
C PRO A 539 -13.31 -15.17 32.32
N TYR A 540 -14.65 -15.20 32.38
CA TYR A 540 -15.49 -14.33 33.20
C TYR A 540 -16.26 -15.18 34.21
N ASP A 541 -15.57 -15.66 35.25
CA ASP A 541 -16.13 -16.61 36.23
C ASP A 541 -17.37 -16.12 36.98
N TYR A 542 -17.58 -14.80 37.00
CA TYR A 542 -18.77 -14.17 37.60
C TYR A 542 -20.05 -14.41 36.78
N LEU A 543 -19.97 -14.97 35.56
CA LEU A 543 -21.12 -15.37 34.75
C LEU A 543 -21.75 -16.68 35.25
N ILE A 544 -22.22 -16.70 36.50
CA ILE A 544 -22.77 -17.89 37.16
C ILE A 544 -24.06 -18.43 36.52
N GLY A 545 -24.72 -17.63 35.67
CA GLY A 545 -25.92 -17.97 34.91
C GLY A 545 -25.74 -19.12 33.92
N CYS A 546 -24.50 -19.39 33.49
CA CYS A 546 -24.18 -20.57 32.68
C CYS A 546 -24.46 -21.90 33.41
N ASP A 547 -24.41 -21.91 34.75
CA ASP A 547 -24.53 -23.14 35.56
C ASP A 547 -25.91 -23.33 36.19
N ASN A 548 -26.88 -22.46 35.87
CA ASN A 548 -28.16 -22.44 36.57
C ASN A 548 -29.38 -22.35 35.63
N ILE A 549 -30.51 -21.92 36.18
CA ILE A 549 -31.79 -21.82 35.45
C ILE A 549 -31.69 -20.89 34.24
N LEU A 550 -30.84 -19.86 34.28
CA LEU A 550 -30.72 -18.87 33.21
C LEU A 550 -30.29 -19.52 31.89
N ALA A 551 -29.27 -20.37 31.90
CA ALA A 551 -28.86 -21.13 30.71
C ALA A 551 -29.98 -22.03 30.18
N LYS A 552 -30.73 -22.70 31.07
CA LYS A 552 -31.83 -23.59 30.66
C LYS A 552 -33.00 -22.84 30.00
N LEU A 553 -33.19 -21.57 30.36
CA LEU A 553 -34.23 -20.72 29.79
C LEU A 553 -33.82 -20.13 28.43
N HIS A 554 -32.55 -19.73 28.30
CA HIS A 554 -32.08 -18.89 27.19
C HIS A 554 -31.19 -19.62 26.18
N THR A 555 -30.87 -20.89 26.37
CA THR A 555 -30.22 -21.72 25.34
C THR A 555 -30.74 -23.15 25.32
N ARG A 556 -30.79 -23.75 24.12
CA ARG A 556 -31.06 -25.19 23.94
C ARG A 556 -29.90 -26.08 24.35
N HIS A 557 -28.72 -25.49 24.52
CA HIS A 557 -27.46 -26.17 24.83
C HIS A 557 -26.83 -25.60 26.11
N PRO A 558 -27.48 -25.69 27.28
CA PRO A 558 -26.94 -25.18 28.54
C PRO A 558 -25.58 -25.80 28.89
N GLU A 559 -25.32 -27.05 28.48
CA GLU A 559 -24.04 -27.75 28.61
C GLU A 559 -22.90 -27.18 27.75
N ALA A 560 -23.20 -26.23 26.87
CA ALA A 560 -22.24 -25.54 26.01
C ALA A 560 -22.02 -24.07 26.38
N CYS A 561 -22.55 -23.61 27.53
CA CYS A 561 -22.37 -22.25 28.00
C CYS A 561 -20.98 -22.06 28.62
N ASP A 562 -20.04 -21.51 27.86
CA ASP A 562 -18.73 -21.11 28.37
C ASP A 562 -18.83 -19.74 29.07
N LYS A 563 -18.20 -19.59 30.24
CA LYS A 563 -18.11 -18.32 30.98
C LYS A 563 -16.99 -17.44 30.45
N VAL A 564 -17.23 -16.79 29.32
CA VAL A 564 -16.18 -16.09 28.57
C VAL A 564 -16.59 -14.67 28.18
N GLY A 565 -15.61 -13.83 27.95
CA GLY A 565 -15.80 -12.45 27.49
C GLY A 565 -14.49 -11.66 27.51
N GLY A 566 -14.56 -10.34 27.31
CA GLY A 566 -13.39 -9.45 27.33
C GLY A 566 -12.62 -9.47 26.02
N VAL A 567 -11.58 -10.30 25.93
CA VAL A 567 -10.84 -10.53 24.68
C VAL A 567 -11.45 -11.70 23.94
N ILE A 568 -11.84 -11.51 22.69
CA ILE A 568 -12.40 -12.58 21.85
C ILE A 568 -11.56 -12.70 20.58
N ILE A 569 -11.06 -13.90 20.28
CA ILE A 569 -10.38 -14.23 19.04
C ILE A 569 -11.24 -15.25 18.30
N MET A 570 -11.88 -14.81 17.22
CA MET A 570 -12.87 -15.62 16.51
C MET A 570 -12.58 -15.66 15.02
N HIS A 571 -12.69 -16.84 14.42
CA HIS A 571 -12.59 -16.96 12.97
C HIS A 571 -13.78 -16.25 12.30
N VAL A 572 -13.53 -15.52 11.21
CA VAL A 572 -14.52 -14.64 10.55
C VAL A 572 -15.79 -15.38 10.14
N ASP A 573 -15.68 -16.63 9.68
CA ASP A 573 -16.84 -17.46 9.32
C ASP A 573 -17.73 -17.83 10.50
N ASP A 574 -17.16 -17.99 11.70
CA ASP A 574 -17.96 -18.20 12.91
C ASP A 574 -18.61 -16.88 13.32
N LEU A 575 -17.86 -15.77 13.27
CA LEU A 575 -18.38 -14.44 13.58
C LEU A 575 -19.56 -14.05 12.69
N ARG A 576 -19.52 -14.39 11.39
CA ARG A 576 -20.64 -14.15 10.45
C ARG A 576 -21.94 -14.82 10.88
N LYS A 577 -21.85 -16.04 11.44
CA LYS A 577 -23.02 -16.79 11.93
C LYS A 577 -23.42 -16.32 13.33
N PHE A 578 -22.43 -15.97 14.14
CA PHE A 578 -22.57 -15.64 15.55
C PHE A 578 -23.11 -14.23 15.79
N ALA A 579 -22.71 -13.23 15.01
CA ALA A 579 -23.02 -11.82 15.31
C ALA A 579 -24.53 -11.54 15.48
N LEU A 580 -25.38 -12.17 14.67
CA LEU A 580 -26.83 -12.04 14.82
C LEU A 580 -27.34 -12.75 16.08
N GLN A 581 -26.82 -13.94 16.39
CA GLN A 581 -27.19 -14.69 17.59
C GLN A 581 -26.80 -13.94 18.86
N TRP A 582 -25.62 -13.31 18.88
CA TRP A 582 -25.17 -12.49 19.99
C TRP A 582 -26.16 -11.36 20.30
N LEU A 583 -26.56 -10.59 19.29
CA LEU A 583 -27.54 -9.52 19.46
C LEU A 583 -28.90 -10.06 19.92
N HIS A 584 -29.38 -11.13 19.28
CA HIS A 584 -30.68 -11.73 19.60
C HIS A 584 -30.74 -12.26 21.04
N LYS A 585 -29.75 -13.06 21.46
CA LYS A 585 -29.68 -13.59 22.82
C LYS A 585 -29.47 -12.51 23.87
N THR A 586 -28.74 -11.44 23.54
CA THR A 586 -28.63 -10.27 24.40
C THR A 586 -30.00 -9.67 24.69
N MET A 587 -30.86 -9.54 23.67
CA MET A 587 -32.23 -9.02 23.84
C MET A 587 -33.11 -9.96 24.67
N GLU A 588 -33.02 -11.28 24.46
CA GLU A 588 -33.78 -12.26 25.25
C GLU A 588 -33.46 -12.16 26.76
N VAL A 589 -32.17 -12.17 27.11
CA VAL A 589 -31.72 -12.05 28.51
C VAL A 589 -32.07 -10.68 29.08
N ARG A 590 -31.97 -9.61 28.27
CA ARG A 590 -32.34 -8.26 28.68
C ARG A 590 -33.84 -8.13 28.95
N LEU A 591 -34.70 -8.86 28.23
CA LEU A 591 -36.15 -8.83 28.47
C LEU A 591 -36.56 -9.62 29.72
N ASP A 592 -35.74 -10.58 30.15
CA ASP A 592 -35.99 -11.43 31.32
C ASP A 592 -35.63 -10.75 32.65
N LYS A 593 -36.32 -9.66 32.95
CA LYS A 593 -36.10 -8.85 34.17
C LYS A 593 -36.28 -9.64 35.47
N SER A 594 -37.10 -10.70 35.43
CA SER A 594 -37.35 -11.59 36.58
C SER A 594 -36.11 -12.32 37.06
N HIS A 595 -35.10 -12.49 36.21
CA HIS A 595 -33.91 -13.27 36.51
C HIS A 595 -32.61 -12.44 36.57
N TRP A 596 -32.71 -11.12 36.71
CA TRP A 596 -31.53 -10.24 36.83
C TRP A 596 -30.79 -10.31 38.17
N SER A 597 -31.36 -10.97 39.17
CA SER A 597 -30.81 -11.01 40.52
C SER A 597 -29.38 -11.56 40.55
N LYS A 598 -28.58 -11.07 41.50
CA LYS A 598 -27.15 -11.39 41.63
C LYS A 598 -26.90 -12.88 41.82
N ASN A 599 -27.81 -13.58 42.50
CA ASN A 599 -27.72 -15.03 42.71
C ASN A 599 -27.99 -15.87 41.45
N ILE A 600 -28.53 -15.26 40.38
CA ILE A 600 -28.80 -15.93 39.10
C ILE A 600 -27.78 -15.49 38.05
N THR A 601 -27.52 -14.18 37.92
CA THR A 601 -26.64 -13.64 36.87
C THR A 601 -25.23 -13.34 37.36
N GLY A 602 -24.99 -13.21 38.66
CA GLY A 602 -23.74 -12.63 39.16
C GLY A 602 -23.60 -11.12 38.90
N ASP A 603 -24.63 -10.47 38.34
CA ASP A 603 -24.67 -9.01 38.20
C ASP A 603 -24.75 -8.38 39.59
N ILE A 604 -23.69 -7.69 40.00
CA ILE A 604 -23.62 -7.04 41.30
C ILE A 604 -24.67 -5.94 41.44
N TYR A 605 -25.10 -5.35 40.32
CA TYR A 605 -26.09 -4.27 40.30
C TYR A 605 -27.53 -4.75 40.14
N GLU A 606 -27.75 -6.05 39.94
CA GLU A 606 -29.08 -6.67 39.77
C GLU A 606 -29.95 -5.95 38.71
N SER A 607 -29.30 -5.39 37.70
CA SER A 607 -29.93 -4.47 36.73
C SER A 607 -29.95 -5.03 35.31
N GLY A 608 -29.41 -6.24 35.14
CA GLY A 608 -29.21 -6.86 33.84
C GLY A 608 -28.11 -6.18 33.02
N TRP A 609 -27.12 -5.57 33.68
CA TRP A 609 -26.06 -4.81 33.00
C TRP A 609 -25.18 -5.71 32.11
N ILE A 610 -24.91 -6.93 32.58
CA ILE A 610 -24.10 -7.94 31.89
C ILE A 610 -24.91 -8.84 30.94
N SER A 611 -26.12 -8.43 30.54
CA SER A 611 -26.98 -9.21 29.63
C SER A 611 -26.30 -9.52 28.29
N GLU A 612 -25.45 -8.62 27.79
CA GLU A 612 -24.69 -8.80 26.55
C GLU A 612 -23.61 -9.90 26.65
N MET A 613 -23.01 -10.07 27.83
CA MET A 613 -22.04 -11.13 28.09
C MET A 613 -22.72 -12.51 28.13
N TYR A 614 -23.93 -12.56 28.69
CA TYR A 614 -24.78 -13.75 28.59
C TYR A 614 -25.29 -13.99 27.17
N GLY A 615 -25.65 -12.92 26.46
CA GLY A 615 -26.01 -12.99 25.05
C GLY A 615 -24.88 -13.59 24.20
N TYR A 616 -23.62 -13.24 24.50
CA TYR A 616 -22.45 -13.85 23.87
C TYR A 616 -22.41 -15.35 24.17
N SER A 617 -22.41 -15.71 25.47
CA SER A 617 -22.22 -17.09 25.92
C SER A 617 -23.34 -18.02 25.43
N PHE A 618 -24.60 -17.58 25.51
CA PHE A 618 -25.75 -18.34 25.01
C PHE A 618 -25.79 -18.40 23.48
N GLY A 619 -25.47 -17.29 22.79
CA GLY A 619 -25.39 -17.27 21.33
C GLY A 619 -24.31 -18.20 20.79
N ALA A 620 -23.18 -18.30 21.50
CA ALA A 620 -22.09 -19.21 21.15
C ALA A 620 -22.48 -20.67 21.41
N ALA A 621 -23.18 -20.94 22.51
CA ALA A 621 -23.73 -22.26 22.85
C ALA A 621 -24.73 -22.75 21.79
N GLU A 622 -25.60 -21.87 21.27
CA GLU A 622 -26.56 -22.20 20.20
C GLU A 622 -25.88 -22.62 18.89
N LEU A 623 -24.65 -22.13 18.65
CA LEU A 623 -23.83 -22.50 17.50
C LEU A 623 -22.80 -23.59 17.84
N ASN A 624 -22.82 -24.11 19.07
CA ASN A 624 -21.87 -25.09 19.60
C ASN A 624 -20.39 -24.67 19.39
N LEU A 625 -20.11 -23.37 19.55
CA LEU A 625 -18.74 -22.86 19.58
C LEU A 625 -18.09 -23.25 20.91
N ARG A 626 -16.94 -23.92 20.86
CA ARG A 626 -16.23 -24.38 22.07
C ARG A 626 -15.00 -23.52 22.31
N HIS A 627 -14.97 -22.77 23.41
CA HIS A 627 -13.89 -21.81 23.61
C HIS A 627 -12.60 -22.47 24.07
N VAL A 628 -11.47 -21.96 23.58
CA VAL A 628 -10.20 -22.03 24.31
C VAL A 628 -10.21 -20.90 25.34
N ILE A 629 -10.31 -21.26 26.61
CA ILE A 629 -10.35 -20.30 27.71
C ILE A 629 -8.91 -20.10 28.21
N SER A 630 -8.41 -18.87 28.16
CA SER A 630 -7.06 -18.53 28.62
C SER A 630 -7.11 -17.37 29.60
N ASP A 631 -6.66 -17.62 30.84
CA ASP A 631 -6.45 -16.60 31.86
C ASP A 631 -5.07 -15.95 31.81
N GLU A 632 -4.34 -16.17 30.71
CA GLU A 632 -3.00 -15.61 30.46
C GLU A 632 -3.04 -14.41 29.50
N ILE A 633 -4.15 -14.17 28.80
CA ILE A 633 -4.29 -13.07 27.84
C ILE A 633 -4.43 -11.73 28.57
N LEU A 634 -5.31 -11.67 29.58
CA LEU A 634 -5.81 -10.44 30.19
C LEU A 634 -5.58 -10.45 31.70
N ILE A 635 -5.20 -9.29 32.24
CA ILE A 635 -5.15 -9.05 33.68
C ILE A 635 -5.80 -7.71 34.02
N TYR A 636 -6.46 -7.65 35.17
CA TYR A 636 -6.93 -6.40 35.76
C TYR A 636 -5.77 -5.75 36.54
N PRO A 637 -5.44 -4.47 36.30
CA PRO A 637 -4.58 -3.72 37.21
C PRO A 637 -5.06 -3.86 38.66
N GLY A 638 -4.13 -3.93 39.61
CA GLY A 638 -4.43 -4.24 41.01
C GLY A 638 -4.61 -5.73 41.34
N TYR A 639 -4.52 -6.62 40.36
CA TYR A 639 -4.53 -8.08 40.61
C TYR A 639 -3.10 -8.60 40.63
N VAL A 640 -2.83 -9.57 41.52
CA VAL A 640 -1.52 -10.21 41.60
C VAL A 640 -1.30 -11.07 40.35
N PRO A 641 -0.26 -10.80 39.54
CA PRO A 641 0.00 -11.57 38.33
C PRO A 641 0.43 -13.00 38.68
N LYS A 642 0.02 -13.96 37.85
CA LYS A 642 0.52 -15.33 37.96
C LYS A 642 2.03 -15.38 37.62
N PRO A 643 2.85 -16.11 38.39
CA PRO A 643 4.28 -16.25 38.10
C PRO A 643 4.53 -16.78 36.69
N GLY A 644 5.39 -16.12 35.93
CA GLY A 644 5.81 -16.55 34.59
C GLY A 644 4.83 -16.23 33.46
N VAL A 645 3.66 -15.65 33.75
CA VAL A 645 2.68 -15.25 32.73
C VAL A 645 3.00 -13.86 32.19
N ASN A 646 3.08 -13.74 30.87
CA ASN A 646 3.23 -12.44 30.20
C ASN A 646 1.89 -11.99 29.59
N TYR A 647 1.08 -11.31 30.41
CA TYR A 647 -0.22 -10.80 29.99
C TYR A 647 -0.12 -9.88 28.77
N ARG A 648 -1.04 -10.05 27.82
CA ARG A 648 -1.09 -9.27 26.57
C ARG A 648 -1.96 -8.02 26.68
N VAL A 649 -2.90 -8.00 27.62
CA VAL A 649 -3.89 -6.91 27.77
C VAL A 649 -4.09 -6.56 29.23
N PHE A 650 -4.13 -5.26 29.54
CA PHE A 650 -4.73 -4.73 30.76
C PHE A 650 -6.19 -4.41 30.53
N HIS A 651 -7.08 -4.84 31.42
CA HIS A 651 -8.48 -4.38 31.45
C HIS A 651 -8.67 -3.46 32.65
N TYR A 652 -8.68 -2.14 32.44
CA TYR A 652 -8.79 -1.16 33.54
C TYR A 652 -10.25 -0.79 33.87
N GLY A 653 -11.14 -1.78 33.77
CA GLY A 653 -12.57 -1.62 34.00
C GLY A 653 -12.98 -1.39 35.47
N LEU A 654 -12.08 -1.67 36.41
CA LEU A 654 -12.30 -1.62 37.85
C LEU A 654 -11.34 -0.63 38.53
N GLU A 655 -11.69 -0.18 39.73
CA GLU A 655 -10.76 0.60 40.57
C GLU A 655 -9.55 -0.26 40.97
N TYR A 656 -8.35 0.34 40.90
CA TYR A 656 -7.12 -0.24 41.41
C TYR A 656 -6.26 0.78 42.14
N ARG A 657 -5.36 0.29 43.01
CA ARG A 657 -4.57 1.11 43.95
C ARG A 657 -3.11 0.72 43.95
N VAL A 658 -2.25 1.72 44.10
CA VAL A 658 -0.80 1.58 44.33
C VAL A 658 -0.41 2.51 45.47
N GLY A 659 -0.23 1.95 46.67
CA GLY A 659 -0.09 2.73 47.89
C GLY A 659 -1.28 3.67 48.12
N ASN A 660 -1.02 4.98 48.21
CA ASN A 660 -2.05 6.01 48.38
C ASN A 660 -2.66 6.52 47.06
N TRP A 661 -2.11 6.11 45.92
CA TRP A 661 -2.63 6.47 44.61
C TRP A 661 -3.67 5.45 44.16
N SER A 662 -4.72 5.91 43.49
CA SER A 662 -5.80 5.07 42.99
C SER A 662 -6.29 5.56 41.63
N PHE A 663 -6.69 4.64 40.77
CA PHE A 663 -7.33 4.95 39.51
C PHE A 663 -8.63 4.18 39.37
N ASP A 664 -9.69 4.90 39.03
CA ASP A 664 -10.98 4.34 38.61
C ASP A 664 -11.46 5.14 37.41
N LYS A 665 -11.68 4.46 36.28
CA LYS A 665 -12.18 5.09 35.05
C LYS A 665 -13.53 5.78 35.26
N ALA A 666 -14.36 5.33 36.19
CA ALA A 666 -15.68 5.92 36.44
C ALA A 666 -15.58 7.39 36.88
N ASN A 667 -14.49 7.78 37.55
CA ASN A 667 -14.23 9.16 37.97
C ASN A 667 -13.98 10.12 36.79
N TRP A 668 -13.74 9.58 35.58
CA TRP A 668 -13.36 10.35 34.38
C TRP A 668 -14.43 10.31 33.29
N ARG A 669 -15.68 9.92 33.62
CA ARG A 669 -16.81 9.83 32.67
C ARG A 669 -17.15 11.12 31.96
N HIS A 670 -16.94 12.26 32.61
CA HIS A 670 -17.28 13.58 32.07
C HIS A 670 -16.04 14.42 31.75
N ALA A 671 -14.84 13.85 31.86
CA ALA A 671 -13.61 14.56 31.60
C ALA A 671 -13.31 14.60 30.09
N ASP A 672 -13.04 15.79 29.57
CA ASP A 672 -12.55 15.97 28.21
C ASP A 672 -11.02 16.06 28.21
N LEU A 673 -10.37 14.89 28.23
CA LEU A 673 -8.90 14.80 28.25
C LEU A 673 -8.28 14.91 26.86
N VAL A 674 -9.06 14.66 25.82
CA VAL A 674 -8.59 14.64 24.43
C VAL A 674 -8.56 16.04 23.83
N ASN A 675 -9.58 16.87 24.10
CA ASN A 675 -9.65 18.22 23.54
C ASN A 675 -9.06 19.30 24.43
N LYS A 676 -8.97 19.07 25.75
CA LYS A 676 -8.27 19.97 26.64
C LYS A 676 -6.77 19.71 26.54
N CYS A 677 -6.04 20.63 25.93
CA CYS A 677 -4.60 20.52 25.76
C CYS A 677 -3.88 20.22 27.07
N TRP A 678 -2.96 19.25 27.00
CA TRP A 678 -2.12 18.78 28.10
C TRP A 678 -2.88 18.20 29.31
N ALA A 679 -4.17 17.92 29.15
CA ALA A 679 -4.94 17.23 30.18
C ALA A 679 -4.49 15.77 30.29
N LYS A 680 -4.24 15.33 31.52
CA LYS A 680 -3.79 13.96 31.81
C LYS A 680 -4.40 13.44 33.10
N PHE A 681 -4.27 12.13 33.33
CA PHE A 681 -4.60 11.52 34.61
C PHE A 681 -3.53 11.85 35.66
N PRO A 682 -3.85 11.73 36.96
CA PRO A 682 -2.88 11.87 38.03
C PRO A 682 -1.71 10.91 37.82
N ASP A 683 -0.49 11.43 37.92
CA ASP A 683 0.72 10.63 37.71
C ASP A 683 0.76 9.48 38.73
N PRO A 684 1.01 8.24 38.27
CA PRO A 684 1.20 7.13 39.18
C PRO A 684 2.50 7.30 40.01
N PRO A 685 2.63 6.61 41.15
CA PRO A 685 3.86 6.63 41.94
C PRO A 685 5.08 6.17 41.14
N ASP A 686 6.26 6.68 41.47
CA ASP A 686 7.51 6.25 40.84
C ASP A 686 7.78 4.77 41.17
N PRO A 687 8.10 3.90 40.20
CA PRO A 687 8.42 2.50 40.45
C PRO A 687 9.51 2.28 41.52
N SER A 688 10.45 3.21 41.67
CA SER A 688 11.50 3.16 42.69
C SER A 688 11.00 3.40 44.12
N SER A 689 9.81 3.99 44.27
CA SER A 689 9.16 4.25 45.56
C SER A 689 8.34 3.07 46.11
N LEU A 690 8.24 1.98 45.35
CA LEU A 690 7.48 0.79 45.73
C LEU A 690 8.16 -0.04 46.81
N ASP A 691 7.35 -0.68 47.65
CA ASP A 691 7.80 -1.68 48.60
C ASP A 691 8.33 -2.93 47.86
N GLN A 692 9.60 -3.26 48.09
CA GLN A 692 10.27 -4.40 47.46
C GLN A 692 10.22 -5.68 48.31
N THR A 693 9.58 -5.65 49.48
CA THR A 693 9.57 -6.78 50.42
C THR A 693 8.69 -7.95 49.97
N ASP A 694 7.54 -7.67 49.33
CA ASP A 694 6.66 -8.68 48.77
C ASP A 694 6.68 -8.63 47.23
N ASN A 695 7.27 -9.65 46.61
CA ASN A 695 7.39 -9.73 45.16
C ASN A 695 6.00 -9.75 44.46
N ASN A 696 4.97 -10.32 45.08
CA ASN A 696 3.63 -10.37 44.49
C ASN A 696 2.99 -8.98 44.44
N SER A 697 3.05 -8.24 45.55
CA SER A 697 2.59 -6.84 45.62
C SER A 697 3.43 -5.94 44.71
N LEU A 698 4.75 -6.14 44.64
CA LEU A 698 5.63 -5.38 43.75
C LEU A 698 5.24 -5.56 42.28
N GLN A 699 5.06 -6.81 41.81
CA GLN A 699 4.70 -7.08 40.41
C GLN A 699 3.30 -6.55 40.08
N ARG A 700 2.33 -6.69 40.98
CA ARG A 700 0.99 -6.09 40.85
C ARG A 700 1.08 -4.57 40.65
N ASP A 701 1.85 -3.91 41.50
CA ASP A 701 1.95 -2.45 41.52
C ASP A 701 2.69 -1.93 40.28
N LEU A 702 3.75 -2.62 39.84
CA LEU A 702 4.46 -2.31 38.59
C LEU A 702 3.55 -2.39 37.36
N LEU A 703 2.75 -3.45 37.23
CA LEU A 703 1.77 -3.59 36.14
C LEU A 703 0.68 -2.51 36.20
N SER A 704 0.27 -2.12 37.41
CA SER A 704 -0.73 -1.07 37.63
C SER A 704 -0.20 0.31 37.22
N ILE A 705 1.07 0.60 37.53
CA ILE A 705 1.78 1.81 37.08
C ILE A 705 1.96 1.80 35.57
N GLU A 706 2.33 0.66 34.98
CA GLU A 706 2.50 0.50 33.52
C GLU A 706 1.22 0.90 32.76
N CYS A 707 0.06 0.43 33.23
CA CYS A 707 -1.25 0.76 32.65
C CYS A 707 -1.53 2.27 32.69
N ALA A 708 -1.37 2.91 33.85
CA ALA A 708 -1.63 4.34 34.02
C ALA A 708 -0.63 5.22 33.24
N THR A 709 0.63 4.83 33.22
CA THR A 709 1.70 5.51 32.49
C THR A 709 1.42 5.47 30.99
N THR A 710 1.01 4.32 30.46
CA THR A 710 0.69 4.17 29.03
C THR A 710 -0.50 5.03 28.62
N LEU A 711 -1.52 5.17 29.47
CA LEU A 711 -2.65 6.09 29.23
C LEU A 711 -2.20 7.55 29.17
N ASN A 712 -1.36 7.99 30.11
CA ASN A 712 -0.82 9.35 30.13
C ASN A 712 0.13 9.64 28.96
N GLU A 713 0.97 8.66 28.59
CA GLU A 713 1.84 8.73 27.41
C GLU A 713 1.02 8.91 26.13
N ALA A 714 -0.06 8.13 25.98
CA ALA A 714 -0.96 8.22 24.82
C ALA A 714 -1.60 9.61 24.70
N LEU A 715 -2.08 10.19 25.81
CA LEU A 715 -2.65 11.54 25.84
C LEU A 715 -1.61 12.62 25.50
N MET A 716 -0.40 12.51 26.07
CA MET A 716 0.69 13.43 25.80
C MET A 716 1.04 13.46 24.30
N LEU A 717 1.29 12.29 23.70
CA LEU A 717 1.60 12.17 22.28
C LEU A 717 0.44 12.65 21.40
N HIS A 718 -0.80 12.43 21.83
CA HIS A 718 -1.97 12.97 21.15
C HIS A 718 -1.98 14.51 21.15
N HIS A 719 -1.71 15.15 22.28
CA HIS A 719 -1.64 16.62 22.37
C HIS A 719 -0.47 17.23 21.58
N GLU A 720 0.68 16.55 21.55
CA GLU A 720 1.81 16.93 20.70
C GLU A 720 1.42 16.90 19.22
N ARG A 721 0.77 15.82 18.76
CA ARG A 721 0.28 15.70 17.36
C ARG A 721 -0.74 16.78 17.01
N ARG A 722 -1.57 17.19 17.99
CA ARG A 722 -2.52 18.30 17.84
C ARG A 722 -1.88 19.68 17.90
N LYS A 723 -0.57 19.76 18.10
CA LYS A 723 0.19 21.01 18.24
C LYS A 723 -0.41 21.91 19.32
N CYS A 724 -0.72 21.31 20.47
CA CYS A 724 -1.15 22.08 21.63
C CYS A 724 -0.09 23.13 22.00
N PRO A 725 -0.49 24.37 22.35
CA PRO A 725 0.44 25.44 22.67
C PRO A 725 1.29 25.07 23.87
N ASP A 726 2.58 25.43 23.85
CA ASP A 726 3.52 25.10 24.93
C ASP A 726 2.93 25.54 26.29
N PRO A 727 2.79 24.62 27.27
CA PRO A 727 2.21 24.94 28.56
C PRO A 727 2.97 26.07 29.30
N ASN A 728 4.25 26.29 28.96
CA ASN A 728 5.07 27.40 29.50
C ASN A 728 4.85 28.75 28.80
N THR A 729 4.19 28.77 27.63
CA THR A 729 3.78 30.02 26.95
C THR A 729 2.45 30.56 27.46
N ILE A 730 1.75 29.82 28.32
CA ILE A 730 0.54 30.29 29.02
C ILE A 730 0.97 31.02 30.29
N SER A 731 1.52 32.22 30.13
CA SER A 731 1.56 33.24 31.18
C SER A 731 0.84 34.49 30.70
N THR A 732 -0.50 34.42 30.67
CA THR A 732 -1.38 35.51 31.09
C THR A 732 -2.84 35.02 31.06
N PRO A 733 -3.54 34.98 32.20
CA PRO A 733 -4.99 34.91 32.16
C PRO A 733 -5.50 36.23 31.58
N LYS A 734 -6.27 36.18 30.49
CA LYS A 734 -7.20 37.27 30.19
C LYS A 734 -8.17 37.35 31.37
N ARG A 735 -8.04 38.41 32.16
CA ARG A 735 -9.10 38.92 33.04
C ARG A 735 -10.37 39.05 32.20
N GLU A 736 -11.29 38.10 32.31
CA GLU A 736 -12.70 38.47 32.23
C GLU A 736 -13.00 39.28 33.48
N ARG A 737 -13.59 40.45 33.26
CA ARG A 737 -13.92 41.40 34.32
C ARG A 737 -15.01 40.77 35.19
N GLU A 738 -14.69 40.51 36.45
CA GLU A 738 -15.68 40.56 37.52
C GLU A 738 -16.24 41.98 37.57
N ASN A 739 -17.57 42.10 37.42
CA ASN A 739 -18.29 43.15 38.10
C ASN A 739 -18.42 42.73 39.58
N GLN A 740 -17.95 43.62 40.45
CA GLN A 740 -18.28 43.76 41.88
C GLN A 740 -19.78 43.47 42.16
N ASP A 741 -20.22 42.86 43.27
CA ASP A 741 -19.86 43.14 44.66
C ASP A 741 -20.21 41.98 45.63
N ARG A 742 -19.35 41.84 46.66
CA ARG A 742 -19.58 41.47 48.07
C ARG A 742 -20.30 40.17 48.51
N VAL A 743 -19.48 39.28 49.09
CA VAL A 743 -19.48 38.80 50.51
C VAL A 743 -20.83 38.43 51.15
N ASP A 744 -21.08 37.14 51.40
CA ASP A 744 -20.89 36.54 52.74
C ASP A 744 -21.10 35.01 52.74
N GLU A 745 -20.36 34.34 53.64
CA GLU A 745 -20.41 32.90 53.92
C GLU A 745 -21.78 32.46 54.49
N THR A 746 -22.29 31.29 54.11
CA THR A 746 -22.82 30.28 55.08
C THR A 746 -23.22 28.94 54.44
N ARG A 747 -22.57 27.89 54.97
CA ARG A 747 -23.02 26.53 55.29
C ARG A 747 -24.56 26.27 55.19
N THR A 748 -24.95 25.16 54.54
CA THR A 748 -25.86 24.06 55.02
C THR A 748 -26.75 23.43 53.93
N ASN A 749 -26.72 22.09 53.90
CA ASN A 749 -27.79 21.10 53.77
C ASN A 749 -29.06 21.30 52.91
N ALA A 750 -29.42 20.16 52.30
CA ALA A 750 -30.76 19.56 52.24
C ALA A 750 -31.71 19.89 51.07
N GLU A 751 -32.09 18.79 50.42
CA GLU A 751 -33.46 18.38 50.10
C GLU A 751 -34.26 19.09 48.99
N THR A 752 -34.55 18.28 47.97
CA THR A 752 -35.90 17.90 47.54
C THR A 752 -36.95 19.01 47.35
N ARG A 753 -37.37 19.24 46.10
CA ARG A 753 -38.78 19.09 45.69
C ARG A 753 -39.02 19.33 44.19
N THR A 754 -39.57 18.29 43.58
CA THR A 754 -40.67 18.29 42.60
C THR A 754 -41.42 19.61 42.40
N ARG A 755 -41.67 19.95 41.13
CA ARG A 755 -43.03 20.31 40.68
C ARG A 755 -43.21 20.09 39.18
N ALA A 756 -44.22 19.27 38.87
CA ALA A 756 -44.83 19.10 37.58
C ALA A 756 -45.62 20.35 37.18
N GLU A 757 -45.75 20.62 35.88
CA GLU A 757 -46.96 21.24 35.33
C GLU A 757 -47.17 20.81 33.87
N THR A 758 -48.27 20.07 33.70
CA THR A 758 -48.99 19.69 32.49
C THR A 758 -49.64 20.88 31.78
N ARG A 759 -49.65 20.88 30.44
CA ARG A 759 -50.82 21.28 29.61
C ARG A 759 -50.68 20.89 28.12
N THR A 760 -51.45 19.88 27.71
CA THR A 760 -52.48 19.84 26.62
C THR A 760 -52.69 21.14 25.81
N ASP A 761 -53.00 21.20 24.50
CA ASP A 761 -53.59 20.30 23.49
C ASP A 761 -53.40 20.87 22.05
N ALA A 762 -53.59 20.02 21.03
CA ALA A 762 -54.17 20.28 19.68
C ALA A 762 -53.46 21.28 18.72
N GLU A 763 -53.44 21.17 17.39
CA GLU A 763 -54.25 20.44 16.42
C GLU A 763 -53.54 20.43 15.03
N THR A 764 -53.86 19.39 14.27
CA THR A 764 -53.72 19.07 12.83
C THR A 764 -53.50 20.21 11.81
N ARG A 765 -52.65 19.97 10.79
CA ARG A 765 -52.95 20.31 9.38
C ARG A 765 -52.10 19.52 8.36
N THR A 766 -52.81 18.77 7.52
CA THR A 766 -52.42 18.14 6.26
C THR A 766 -52.37 19.13 5.10
N SER A 767 -51.41 18.98 4.20
CA SER A 767 -51.63 19.10 2.74
C SER A 767 -50.45 18.55 1.93
N ALA A 768 -50.78 17.66 1.00
CA ALA A 768 -49.95 17.26 -0.13
C ALA A 768 -50.15 18.23 -1.30
N GLU A 769 -49.16 18.37 -2.20
CA GLU A 769 -49.39 18.20 -3.64
C GLU A 769 -48.09 18.26 -4.48
N THR A 770 -48.12 17.43 -5.50
CA THR A 770 -47.16 17.07 -6.55
C THR A 770 -47.04 18.14 -7.64
N ARG A 771 -45.90 18.23 -8.36
CA ARG A 771 -45.87 18.22 -9.85
C ARG A 771 -44.47 18.18 -10.47
N THR A 772 -44.36 17.25 -11.41
CA THR A 772 -43.42 17.04 -12.52
C THR A 772 -43.39 18.18 -13.55
N SER A 773 -42.30 18.31 -14.32
CA SER A 773 -42.28 18.59 -15.78
C SER A 773 -40.88 18.38 -16.39
N ALA A 774 -40.84 17.79 -17.58
CA ALA A 774 -39.70 17.58 -18.47
C ALA A 774 -39.85 18.46 -19.75
N GLU A 775 -38.77 18.59 -20.55
CA GLU A 775 -38.64 18.84 -22.02
C GLU A 775 -37.32 19.62 -22.28
N THR A 776 -36.28 19.16 -23.00
CA THR A 776 -36.04 18.74 -24.41
C THR A 776 -35.94 19.87 -25.46
N ARG A 777 -34.77 19.96 -26.14
CA ARG A 777 -34.47 20.31 -27.58
C ARG A 777 -33.09 21.01 -27.71
N THR A 778 -32.03 20.46 -28.33
CA THR A 778 -31.65 20.14 -29.74
C THR A 778 -31.12 21.30 -30.62
N SER A 779 -30.00 20.98 -31.32
CA SER A 779 -29.44 21.51 -32.61
C SER A 779 -28.49 22.73 -32.54
N ALA A 780 -27.48 22.95 -33.39
CA ALA A 780 -26.65 22.18 -34.35
C ALA A 780 -25.65 23.18 -35.01
N GLU A 781 -24.44 22.72 -35.39
CA GLU A 781 -23.52 23.17 -36.50
C GLU A 781 -23.00 24.64 -36.55
N THR A 782 -21.77 25.00 -36.98
CA THR A 782 -20.90 24.52 -38.08
C THR A 782 -19.44 25.11 -38.01
N ARG A 783 -18.46 24.34 -38.53
CA ARG A 783 -17.13 24.60 -39.20
C ARG A 783 -16.52 26.03 -39.31
N THR A 784 -15.20 26.28 -39.37
CA THR A 784 -14.15 25.77 -40.29
C THR A 784 -12.69 26.04 -39.81
N ASP A 785 -11.81 25.05 -40.03
CA ASP A 785 -10.43 25.03 -40.58
C ASP A 785 -9.37 26.11 -40.29
N ALA A 786 -8.17 25.66 -39.88
CA ALA A 786 -6.89 25.97 -40.54
C ALA A 786 -5.76 25.02 -40.09
N GLU A 787 -5.22 24.26 -41.04
CA GLU A 787 -3.98 23.49 -40.91
C GLU A 787 -2.75 24.41 -40.76
N THR A 788 -1.77 23.99 -39.95
CA THR A 788 -0.38 24.37 -40.20
C THR A 788 0.54 23.18 -39.91
N ARG A 789 1.25 22.79 -40.96
CA ARG A 789 2.23 21.71 -41.04
C ARG A 789 3.60 22.29 -40.67
N THR A 790 4.26 21.77 -39.64
CA THR A 790 5.73 21.93 -39.48
C THR A 790 6.35 20.66 -38.93
N ASN A 791 7.24 20.07 -39.72
CA ASN A 791 8.22 19.09 -39.30
C ASN A 791 9.19 19.72 -38.29
N ALA A 792 9.52 19.03 -37.21
CA ALA A 792 10.74 19.27 -36.46
C ALA A 792 11.31 17.95 -35.95
N GLU A 793 12.47 17.62 -36.51
CA GLU A 793 13.35 16.52 -36.17
C GLU A 793 13.96 16.68 -34.78
N ALA A 794 14.38 15.54 -34.23
CA ALA A 794 15.11 15.35 -33.00
C ALA A 794 16.22 16.38 -32.72
N ARG A 795 16.21 16.92 -31.49
CA ARG A 795 17.40 17.36 -30.75
C ARG A 795 17.19 17.12 -29.25
N MET A 796 17.72 16.02 -28.74
CA MET A 796 18.00 15.84 -27.31
C MET A 796 19.42 16.30 -27.01
N ALA A 797 19.58 17.15 -25.99
CA ALA A 797 20.87 17.44 -25.36
C ALA A 797 20.69 17.90 -23.89
N VAL A 798 21.13 17.02 -22.97
CA VAL A 798 22.06 17.21 -21.83
C VAL A 798 21.75 18.16 -20.64
N GLU A 799 21.72 17.51 -19.45
CA GLU A 799 22.08 17.88 -18.04
C GLU A 799 21.44 19.10 -17.34
N THR A 800 21.08 19.06 -16.05
CA THR A 800 21.96 18.82 -14.88
C THR A 800 21.15 18.48 -13.63
N THR A 801 21.50 17.40 -12.93
CA THR A 801 20.97 17.05 -11.61
C THR A 801 21.99 17.46 -10.55
N THR A 802 21.65 18.38 -9.65
CA THR A 802 22.47 18.68 -8.47
C THR A 802 22.27 17.60 -7.41
N SER A 803 23.29 16.77 -7.25
CA SER A 803 23.56 15.96 -6.06
C SER A 803 24.15 16.85 -4.97
N THR A 804 23.62 16.78 -3.74
CA THR A 804 24.31 17.29 -2.55
C THR A 804 24.33 16.22 -1.46
N LYS A 805 25.55 15.76 -1.17
CA LYS A 805 25.96 14.88 -0.06
C LYS A 805 27.24 15.49 0.49
N PHE A 806 27.30 15.91 1.75
CA PHE A 806 28.50 16.15 2.59
C PHE A 806 27.99 16.36 4.03
N GLY A 807 28.60 15.93 5.14
CA GLY A 807 29.98 15.52 5.44
C GLY A 807 30.34 16.17 6.80
N ASN A 808 30.79 15.37 7.78
CA ASN A 808 31.04 15.76 9.18
C ASN A 808 32.51 16.19 9.39
N VAL A 809 32.80 17.25 10.17
CA VAL A 809 34.11 17.52 10.85
C VAL A 809 33.90 18.42 12.09
N ASP A 810 34.50 18.02 13.21
CA ASP A 810 34.56 18.72 14.51
C ASP A 810 35.74 19.72 14.65
N GLU A 811 35.57 20.60 15.65
CA GLU A 811 36.58 21.26 16.52
C GLU A 811 37.30 22.55 16.04
N VAL A 812 37.08 23.67 16.76
CA VAL A 812 38.01 24.31 17.74
C VAL A 812 37.33 25.54 18.42
N GLN A 813 37.24 25.49 19.76
CA GLN A 813 37.36 26.52 20.83
C GLN A 813 37.57 28.02 20.45
N ALA A 814 37.21 29.07 21.21
CA ALA A 814 36.79 29.30 22.60
C ALA A 814 36.41 30.80 22.80
N LEU A 815 35.99 31.16 24.03
CA LEU A 815 35.79 32.49 24.66
C LEU A 815 34.33 33.00 24.61
N ARG A 816 33.46 32.88 25.63
CA ARG A 816 33.48 33.10 27.10
C ARG A 816 33.15 34.56 27.50
N ASN A 817 32.11 34.69 28.35
CA ASN A 817 31.73 35.80 29.26
C ASN A 817 31.19 37.10 28.60
N ASP A 818 30.32 37.92 29.19
CA ASP A 818 29.32 37.89 30.27
C ASP A 818 28.69 39.32 30.26
N GLU A 819 27.60 39.51 31.01
CA GLU A 819 27.12 40.79 31.58
C GLU A 819 26.17 41.76 30.79
N ILE A 820 24.94 41.77 31.32
CA ILE A 820 23.84 42.76 31.38
C ILE A 820 24.27 43.98 32.28
N PRO A 821 23.51 45.10 32.57
CA PRO A 821 22.29 45.77 32.06
C PRO A 821 22.41 47.31 31.81
N LYS A 822 21.37 47.96 31.24
CA LYS A 822 20.51 48.98 31.94
C LYS A 822 19.64 49.86 31.01
N ASN A 823 18.33 49.71 31.23
CA ASN A 823 17.30 50.71 31.57
C ASN A 823 16.86 51.89 30.66
N SER A 824 15.52 52.06 30.74
CA SER A 824 14.68 53.27 30.65
C SER A 824 14.27 53.71 29.25
N SER A 825 13.05 53.42 28.77
CA SER A 825 11.72 53.97 29.11
C SER A 825 11.42 55.29 28.41
N GLN A 826 10.50 55.30 27.44
CA GLN A 826 9.27 56.10 27.50
C GLN A 826 8.32 55.82 26.33
N GLU A 827 7.04 55.92 26.66
CA GLU A 827 5.83 55.58 25.91
C GLU A 827 5.50 56.49 24.72
N SER A 828 4.81 55.87 23.75
CA SER A 828 3.57 56.30 23.07
C SER A 828 3.52 57.65 22.33
N SER A 829 3.35 57.61 21.00
CA SER A 829 2.00 57.71 20.38
C SER A 829 2.01 57.66 18.83
N GLN A 830 1.09 56.84 18.32
CA GLN A 830 0.29 56.90 17.08
C GLN A 830 0.88 57.19 15.67
N VAL A 831 0.68 56.19 14.80
CA VAL A 831 0.07 56.21 13.44
C VAL A 831 0.72 57.07 12.35
N GLU A 832 1.34 56.43 11.33
CA GLU A 832 0.87 56.30 9.92
C GLU A 832 2.03 55.97 8.92
N THR A 833 1.84 54.93 8.08
CA THR A 833 2.58 54.60 6.83
C THR A 833 4.10 54.28 6.95
N SER A 834 4.77 53.49 6.11
CA SER A 834 4.65 53.24 4.67
C SER A 834 5.38 51.95 4.27
N ASN A 835 4.91 51.34 3.17
CA ASN A 835 5.60 50.30 2.41
C ASN A 835 6.94 50.80 1.86
N GLY A 836 8.02 50.07 2.11
CA GLY A 836 9.27 50.34 1.39
C GLY A 836 10.43 49.51 1.90
N THR A 837 10.64 48.31 1.32
CA THR A 837 11.98 47.68 1.22
C THR A 837 12.02 46.38 0.39
N PHE A 838 10.89 45.82 -0.06
CA PHE A 838 10.90 44.56 -0.86
C PHE A 838 10.76 44.73 -2.39
N THR A 839 10.82 45.94 -2.92
CA THR A 839 10.71 46.21 -4.38
C THR A 839 12.06 46.42 -5.09
N SER A 840 13.14 46.71 -4.36
CA SER A 840 14.46 47.00 -4.96
C SER A 840 15.15 45.77 -5.55
N MET A 841 15.11 44.63 -4.83
CA MET A 841 15.85 43.43 -5.24
C MET A 841 15.26 42.76 -6.48
N ARG A 842 13.93 42.75 -6.61
CA ARG A 842 13.23 42.23 -7.80
C ARG A 842 13.46 43.09 -9.05
N PHE A 843 13.58 44.41 -8.90
CA PHE A 843 13.93 45.29 -10.01
C PHE A 843 15.36 45.05 -10.51
N TRP A 844 16.33 44.91 -9.60
CA TRP A 844 17.72 44.62 -9.97
C TRP A 844 17.90 43.26 -10.63
N ILE A 845 17.15 42.24 -10.22
CA ILE A 845 17.13 40.93 -10.88
C ILE A 845 16.59 41.08 -12.31
N MET A 846 15.48 41.78 -12.52
CA MET A 846 14.92 41.99 -13.87
C MET A 846 15.87 42.75 -14.80
N VAL A 847 16.60 43.74 -14.28
CA VAL A 847 17.63 44.47 -15.03
C VAL A 847 18.80 43.55 -15.40
N LEU A 848 19.28 42.72 -14.47
CA LEU A 848 20.34 41.73 -14.73
C LEU A 848 19.93 40.71 -15.81
N TRP A 849 18.70 40.22 -15.77
CA TRP A 849 18.15 39.32 -16.79
C TRP A 849 18.09 40.00 -18.16
N ALA A 850 17.62 41.25 -18.23
CA ALA A 850 17.56 42.00 -19.48
C ALA A 850 18.96 42.24 -20.08
N VAL A 851 19.95 42.65 -19.27
CA VAL A 851 21.33 42.88 -19.72
C VAL A 851 21.97 41.58 -20.24
N SER A 852 21.72 40.45 -19.58
CA SER A 852 22.25 39.14 -20.00
C SER A 852 21.67 38.69 -21.35
N ILE A 853 20.37 38.90 -21.57
CA ILE A 853 19.70 38.60 -22.84
C ILE A 853 20.25 39.48 -23.97
N PHE A 854 20.39 40.80 -23.76
CA PHE A 854 20.95 41.69 -24.77
C PHE A 854 22.43 41.40 -25.05
N GLY A 855 23.21 41.01 -24.04
CA GLY A 855 24.59 40.55 -24.20
C GLY A 855 24.69 39.29 -25.06
N PHE A 856 23.83 38.29 -24.79
CA PHE A 856 23.77 37.05 -25.57
C PHE A 856 23.38 37.30 -27.04
N LEU A 857 22.39 38.18 -27.27
CA LEU A 857 21.98 38.58 -28.63
C LEU A 857 23.10 39.35 -29.36
N GLY A 858 23.88 40.16 -28.65
CA GLY A 858 25.07 40.83 -29.19
C GLY A 858 26.13 39.83 -29.67
N VAL A 859 26.46 38.83 -28.86
CA VAL A 859 27.41 37.77 -29.22
C VAL A 859 26.91 36.95 -30.42
N MET A 860 25.63 36.59 -30.43
CA MET A 860 25.03 35.87 -31.56
C MET A 860 25.04 36.69 -32.86
N SER A 861 24.80 38.01 -32.78
CA SER A 861 24.88 38.91 -33.94
C SER A 861 26.30 39.01 -34.51
N VAL A 862 27.33 39.01 -33.66
CA VAL A 862 28.74 38.99 -34.08
C VAL A 862 29.11 37.64 -34.71
N MET A 863 28.67 36.52 -34.12
CA MET A 863 28.91 35.19 -34.69
C MET A 863 28.20 34.97 -36.04
N LEU A 864 27.00 35.52 -36.21
CA LEU A 864 26.24 35.42 -37.46
C LEU A 864 26.74 36.39 -38.55
N ARG A 865 27.39 37.50 -38.18
CA ARG A 865 28.07 38.40 -39.14
C ARG A 865 29.46 37.90 -39.57
N GLY A 866 30.10 37.02 -38.79
CA GLY A 866 31.42 36.43 -39.08
C GLY A 866 31.42 35.28 -40.11
N ARG A 867 30.26 34.80 -40.57
CA ARG A 867 30.16 33.73 -41.58
C ARG A 867 29.59 34.23 -42.91
N LYS A 868 30.33 35.14 -43.56
CA LYS A 868 30.21 35.39 -45.01
C LYS A 868 31.58 35.26 -45.65
N GLY A 869 31.79 34.11 -46.30
CA GLY A 869 32.90 33.95 -47.23
C GLY A 869 33.43 32.54 -47.30
N LEU A 870 32.83 31.69 -48.14
CA LEU A 870 33.55 30.70 -48.94
C LEU A 870 32.67 30.25 -50.12
N LYS A 871 33.24 30.40 -51.31
CA LYS A 871 32.59 30.40 -52.62
C LYS A 871 32.11 29.00 -53.05
N LYS A 872 30.93 28.96 -53.66
CA LYS A 872 30.42 27.85 -54.50
C LYS A 872 31.29 27.68 -55.75
N ARG A 873 31.65 26.44 -56.08
CA ARG A 873 32.09 26.04 -57.42
C ARG A 873 31.12 24.97 -57.93
N GLY A 874 30.17 25.38 -58.77
CA GLY A 874 29.25 24.48 -59.45
C GLY A 874 29.86 23.96 -60.74
N LYS A 875 29.62 22.68 -61.05
CA LYS A 875 29.57 22.17 -62.42
C LYS A 875 28.16 21.65 -62.64
N GLY A 876 27.44 22.29 -63.55
CA GLY A 876 26.15 21.82 -64.03
C GLY A 876 26.33 20.82 -65.16
N TYR A 877 25.37 19.90 -65.28
CA TYR A 877 25.00 19.36 -66.57
C TYR A 877 23.48 19.21 -66.60
N LYS A 878 22.86 19.84 -67.61
CA LYS A 878 21.42 19.85 -67.85
C LYS A 878 21.08 18.89 -68.98
N SER A 879 19.83 18.43 -68.92
CA SER A 879 18.94 18.04 -70.03
C SER A 879 19.10 16.63 -70.62
N LYS A 880 18.02 15.84 -70.50
CA LYS A 880 17.18 15.55 -71.68
C LYS A 880 15.80 15.05 -71.30
N ARG A 881 14.78 15.73 -71.82
CA ARG A 881 13.42 15.26 -72.04
C ARG A 881 13.31 14.95 -73.54
N ARG A 882 12.90 13.75 -73.94
CA ARG A 882 12.20 13.52 -75.21
C ARG A 882 11.38 12.24 -75.14
N THR A 883 10.35 12.25 -75.99
CA THR A 883 9.04 11.63 -75.95
C THR A 883 8.87 10.53 -77.00
N THR A 884 7.86 9.67 -76.77
CA THR A 884 6.85 9.11 -77.70
C THR A 884 7.24 8.22 -78.89
N TYR A 885 6.68 7.01 -78.90
CA TYR A 885 5.86 6.30 -79.93
C TYR A 885 5.88 4.78 -79.55
N SER A 886 4.91 3.87 -79.75
CA SER A 886 3.58 3.80 -80.38
C SER A 886 3.06 2.35 -80.28
N GLY A 887 1.73 2.16 -80.33
CA GLY A 887 1.06 0.91 -80.74
C GLY A 887 0.03 0.41 -79.71
N PHE A 888 -1.28 0.24 -79.98
CA PHE A 888 -1.87 0.04 -81.31
C PHE A 888 -2.61 -1.29 -81.52
N TRP A 889 -3.73 -1.58 -80.83
CA TRP A 889 -4.71 -2.69 -81.10
C TRP A 889 -4.24 -4.16 -80.84
N ASP A 890 -5.09 -5.15 -80.52
CA ASP A 890 -6.55 -5.26 -80.61
C ASP A 890 -7.13 -6.49 -79.84
N THR A 891 -8.47 -6.54 -79.78
CA THR A 891 -9.40 -7.68 -79.62
C THR A 891 -9.89 -8.13 -78.24
N ASN A 892 -11.02 -7.51 -77.83
CA ASN A 892 -12.36 -8.09 -77.56
C ASN A 892 -12.52 -9.59 -77.21
N GLY A 893 -13.37 -9.88 -76.21
CA GLY A 893 -14.20 -11.11 -76.24
C GLY A 893 -14.79 -11.64 -74.93
N GLN A 894 -15.89 -11.02 -74.48
CA GLN A 894 -17.13 -11.64 -73.94
C GLN A 894 -17.18 -12.65 -72.77
N ASP A 895 -17.95 -12.23 -71.77
CA ASP A 895 -19.00 -12.92 -70.98
C ASP A 895 -19.53 -14.28 -71.45
N ARG A 896 -19.73 -15.20 -70.48
CA ARG A 896 -21.03 -15.85 -70.10
C ARG A 896 -20.80 -16.94 -69.04
N HIS A 897 -21.35 -16.79 -67.82
CA HIS A 897 -22.66 -17.31 -67.32
C HIS A 897 -22.71 -18.80 -66.94
N LEU A 898 -23.02 -19.07 -65.65
CA LEU A 898 -24.21 -19.80 -65.13
C LEU A 898 -24.03 -20.00 -63.60
N ARG A 899 -24.82 -19.29 -62.76
CA ARG A 899 -26.02 -19.76 -62.01
C ARG A 899 -25.69 -20.70 -60.84
N ASN A 900 -26.33 -20.68 -59.67
CA ASN A 900 -27.32 -19.86 -58.97
C ASN A 900 -27.53 -20.59 -57.61
N ALA A 901 -27.99 -19.86 -56.57
CA ALA A 901 -28.88 -20.36 -55.50
C ALA A 901 -28.32 -21.46 -54.55
N GLU A 902 -28.73 -21.65 -53.31
CA GLU A 902 -29.49 -20.97 -52.25
C GLU A 902 -29.50 -22.01 -51.10
N THR A 903 -29.53 -21.56 -49.84
CA THR A 903 -30.08 -22.24 -48.64
C THR A 903 -29.74 -23.69 -48.29
N ALA A 904 -29.18 -23.86 -47.09
CA ALA A 904 -29.94 -24.29 -45.90
C ALA A 904 -29.24 -23.80 -44.62
#